data_AF-A0AAE0XRH7-F1
#
_entry.id   AF-A0AAE0XRH7-F1
#
_cell.length_a   1.000
_cell.length_b   1.000
_cell.length_c   1.000
_cell.angle_alpha   90.00
_cell.angle_beta   90.00
_cell.angle_gamma   90.00
#
_symmetry.space_group_name_H-M   'P 1'
#
loop_
_entity.id
_entity.type
_entity.pdbx_description
1 polymer ?
#
loop_
_entity_poly.entity_id
_entity_poly.type
_entity_poly.pdbx_seq_one_letter_code
_entity_poly.pdbx_strand_id
1 'polypeptide(L)'
;MASTEKSKMENLYGTLLKWATDEMKFHASAQNTQSGFKLPSEEDFKFLCSGPLVDIWKYVTQHVKSVQNAKLIKGNVELKRGLQVAGPQSVTSEDERERRQLLNQQKSRILRELQQAKAEVVQLKRELGHASEELAGTELAYQSVSQRVRDLHHQASLLHVVQACAAETEARYEEYANRLDKCVEEMTNKKENSQENFVSGSLEEEDEELETESCHMVRQACENISNLINCTLDSDIDEAELESRKSDAIDRVERAAAINSTQSLLRALAVNADHGAKVLRQKTSSLDISKDAQEISFSYDPGEGLRDLSSPPSATDTVRKLLLTSSEQHVFRWFKEQEHKNEEWKLSSRQTETLEEINKLLNKVIGDHPSHLSAAKSYVTSRVQRAEERAVAPCLRKEAARLVERIAEAQEKREELLLKYSKIQDFQKLVGKKQASISQLAKLNAAAPERLKSRRQQVWDYLESRSLMTHLTEVQTLPTHLKGALISELDTFMGLLLPCFLTLPIDSHTRMCALDLSLSPTIYALAQEKIQTYSDICKALEFPAHKSAECLHLHVLSLHTSQRQLVAAQKQREYTATAALRAAGKMGDLNDYIGLRRIAEQHDEAQKAKLLPPLKEGMALVQKHASEVDLLRKTVTTWWDQPAQWTTPWVKNGDMTFDQWMQRWRMAMTQVHSKLMARKGGQQ
;
A
#
# COMPACT_ATOMS: atom_id res chain seq x y z
N MET A 1 57.95 43.00 -64.51
CA MET A 1 58.42 41.92 -63.62
C MET A 1 57.84 41.96 -62.20
N ALA A 2 57.34 43.09 -61.69
CA ALA A 2 56.72 43.17 -60.35
C ALA A 2 55.34 42.47 -60.20
N SER A 3 54.64 42.16 -61.30
CA SER A 3 53.29 41.55 -61.25
C SER A 3 53.32 40.03 -61.05
N THR A 4 54.42 39.37 -61.44
CA THR A 4 54.57 37.90 -61.36
C THR A 4 55.11 37.43 -60.01
N GLU A 5 55.89 38.27 -59.30
CA GLU A 5 56.31 38.00 -57.92
C GLU A 5 55.18 38.23 -56.91
N LYS A 6 54.31 39.22 -57.15
CA LYS A 6 53.09 39.41 -56.35
C LYS A 6 52.21 38.16 -56.37
N SER A 7 51.91 37.61 -57.55
CA SER A 7 51.07 36.40 -57.66
C SER A 7 51.67 35.15 -56.99
N LYS A 8 53.01 35.00 -56.97
CA LYS A 8 53.68 33.88 -56.28
C LYS A 8 53.72 34.06 -54.76
N MET A 9 53.90 35.28 -54.26
CA MET A 9 53.75 35.56 -52.82
C MET A 9 52.29 35.46 -52.39
N GLU A 10 51.35 35.74 -53.30
CA GLU A 10 49.92 35.62 -53.04
C GLU A 10 49.47 34.17 -52.81
N ASN A 11 50.10 33.23 -53.51
CA ASN A 11 49.84 31.81 -53.32
C ASN A 11 50.45 31.25 -52.02
N LEU A 12 51.57 31.80 -51.54
CA LEU A 12 52.28 31.26 -50.38
C LEU A 12 51.54 31.51 -49.06
N TYR A 13 50.97 32.71 -48.84
CA TYR A 13 50.24 33.01 -47.60
C TYR A 13 48.97 32.16 -47.47
N GLY A 14 48.27 31.90 -48.58
CA GLY A 14 47.08 31.05 -48.60
C GLY A 14 47.42 29.59 -48.33
N THR A 15 48.57 29.13 -48.84
CA THR A 15 49.08 27.78 -48.58
C THR A 15 49.54 27.63 -47.12
N LEU A 16 50.13 28.67 -46.53
CA LEU A 16 50.57 28.67 -45.13
C LEU A 16 49.38 28.69 -44.15
N LEU A 17 48.33 29.45 -44.48
CA LEU A 17 47.10 29.49 -43.71
C LEU A 17 46.42 28.10 -43.72
N LYS A 18 46.30 27.47 -44.90
CA LYS A 18 45.78 26.09 -45.02
C LYS A 18 46.64 25.06 -44.27
N TRP A 19 47.97 25.17 -44.36
CA TRP A 19 48.87 24.30 -43.60
C TRP A 19 48.68 24.45 -42.08
N ALA A 20 48.50 25.67 -41.58
CA ALA A 20 48.27 25.93 -40.16
C ALA A 20 46.89 25.43 -39.69
N THR A 21 45.82 25.67 -40.46
CA THR A 21 44.45 25.29 -40.07
C THR A 21 44.14 23.81 -40.30
N ASP A 22 44.55 23.26 -41.44
CA ASP A 22 44.07 21.95 -41.90
C ASP A 22 45.09 20.84 -41.57
N GLU A 23 46.40 21.09 -41.77
CA GLU A 23 47.45 20.08 -41.52
C GLU A 23 47.94 20.08 -40.06
N MET A 24 48.16 21.26 -39.47
CA MET A 24 48.56 21.40 -38.06
C MET A 24 47.39 21.46 -37.09
N LYS A 25 46.15 21.48 -37.58
CA LYS A 25 44.91 21.57 -36.80
C LYS A 25 44.93 22.71 -35.78
N PHE A 26 45.49 23.86 -36.18
CA PHE A 26 45.52 25.05 -35.33
C PHE A 26 44.12 25.67 -35.30
N HIS A 27 43.26 25.10 -34.47
CA HIS A 27 41.96 25.66 -34.13
C HIS A 27 42.10 26.52 -32.87
N ALA A 28 41.33 27.60 -32.77
CA ALA A 28 41.17 28.34 -31.53
C ALA A 28 40.65 27.37 -30.46
N SER A 29 41.57 26.79 -29.69
CA SER A 29 41.25 25.85 -28.63
C SER A 29 40.26 26.49 -27.66
N ALA A 30 39.25 25.73 -27.25
CA ALA A 30 38.08 26.16 -26.49
C ALA A 30 38.36 26.76 -25.09
N GLN A 31 39.62 27.03 -24.75
CA GLN A 31 40.03 27.74 -23.54
C GLN A 31 40.25 29.25 -23.73
N ASN A 32 40.14 29.79 -24.96
CA ASN A 32 40.32 31.22 -25.25
C ASN A 32 39.05 31.90 -25.84
N THR A 33 37.86 31.52 -25.38
CA THR A 33 36.58 32.14 -25.77
C THR A 33 36.13 33.30 -24.86
N GLN A 34 37.01 33.88 -24.04
CA GLN A 34 36.70 35.07 -23.24
C GLN A 34 37.36 36.38 -23.72
N SER A 35 38.04 36.38 -24.86
CA SER A 35 38.48 37.61 -25.51
C SER A 35 38.48 37.39 -27.02
N GLY A 36 37.91 38.31 -27.78
CA GLY A 36 37.69 38.26 -29.24
C GLY A 36 38.96 38.15 -30.09
N PHE A 37 39.69 37.05 -29.94
CA PHE A 37 40.86 36.70 -30.72
C PHE A 37 40.40 36.13 -32.07
N LYS A 38 40.41 36.98 -33.10
CA LYS A 38 40.21 36.55 -34.49
C LYS A 38 41.49 35.86 -34.96
N LEU A 39 41.37 34.77 -35.73
CA LEU A 39 42.52 34.19 -36.44
C LEU A 39 43.24 35.30 -37.24
N PRO A 40 44.59 35.34 -37.27
CA PRO A 40 45.33 36.31 -38.08
C PRO A 40 44.86 36.25 -39.53
N SER A 41 44.60 37.41 -40.13
CA SER A 41 44.10 37.54 -41.49
C SER A 41 45.19 37.20 -42.52
N GLU A 42 44.83 36.96 -43.78
CA GLU A 42 45.83 36.74 -44.85
C GLU A 42 46.85 37.89 -44.96
N GLU A 43 46.48 39.10 -44.53
CA GLU A 43 47.35 40.27 -44.50
C GLU A 43 48.45 40.17 -43.43
N ASP A 44 48.18 39.50 -42.30
CA ASP A 44 49.15 39.30 -41.22
C ASP A 44 50.22 38.26 -41.63
N PHE A 45 49.81 37.23 -42.38
CA PHE A 45 50.74 36.22 -42.93
C PHE A 45 51.62 36.75 -44.07
N LYS A 46 51.19 37.83 -44.73
CA LYS A 46 52.00 38.53 -45.73
C LYS A 46 53.29 39.10 -45.14
N PHE A 47 53.26 39.51 -43.87
CA PHE A 47 54.44 40.04 -43.17
C PHE A 47 55.45 38.93 -42.84
N LEU A 48 54.98 37.75 -42.42
CA LEU A 48 55.81 36.58 -42.11
C LEU A 48 56.44 35.93 -43.35
N CYS A 49 55.76 36.05 -44.49
CA CYS A 49 56.22 35.55 -45.78
C CYS A 49 56.99 36.61 -46.59
N SER A 50 57.54 37.65 -45.93
CA SER A 50 58.37 38.67 -46.57
C SER A 50 59.84 38.55 -46.14
N GLY A 51 60.77 38.73 -47.08
CA GLY A 51 62.22 38.64 -46.84
C GLY A 51 62.82 37.22 -46.91
N PRO A 52 64.01 36.98 -46.33
CA PRO A 52 64.79 35.73 -46.49
C PRO A 52 64.12 34.48 -45.87
N LEU A 53 62.96 34.64 -45.21
CA LEU A 53 62.21 33.56 -44.58
C LEU A 53 61.27 32.83 -45.56
N VAL A 54 61.09 33.33 -46.79
CA VAL A 54 60.19 32.75 -47.81
C VAL A 54 60.52 31.30 -48.14
N ASP A 55 61.80 30.97 -48.32
CA ASP A 55 62.21 29.61 -48.70
C ASP A 55 62.07 28.62 -47.55
N ILE A 56 62.19 29.09 -46.31
CA ILE A 56 61.95 28.29 -45.10
C ILE A 56 60.48 27.93 -45.01
N TRP A 57 59.58 28.89 -45.21
CA TRP A 57 58.14 28.65 -45.15
C TRP A 57 57.64 27.76 -46.29
N LYS A 58 58.24 27.85 -47.49
CA LYS A 58 58.02 26.88 -48.58
C LYS A 58 58.44 25.46 -48.18
N TYR A 59 59.61 25.32 -47.56
CA TYR A 59 60.08 24.01 -47.11
C TYR A 59 59.18 23.40 -46.02
N VAL A 60 58.76 24.22 -45.05
CA VAL A 60 57.92 23.80 -43.92
C VAL A 60 56.54 23.33 -44.42
N THR A 61 55.89 24.11 -45.29
CA THR A 61 54.58 23.75 -45.86
C THR A 61 54.62 22.51 -46.75
N GLN A 62 55.75 22.20 -47.39
CA GLN A 62 55.89 21.02 -48.25
C GLN A 62 56.25 19.74 -47.47
N HIS A 63 57.08 19.83 -46.43
CA HIS A 63 57.70 18.66 -45.80
C HIS A 63 57.16 18.33 -44.40
N VAL A 64 56.49 19.26 -43.72
CA VAL A 64 56.06 19.08 -42.32
C VAL A 64 54.54 18.98 -42.24
N LYS A 65 53.98 17.82 -42.63
CA LYS A 65 52.52 17.61 -42.70
C LYS A 65 51.83 17.18 -41.39
N SER A 66 52.59 16.95 -40.31
CA SER A 66 52.02 16.65 -38.98
C SER A 66 53.04 16.89 -37.86
N VAL A 67 52.54 17.07 -36.63
CA VAL A 67 53.37 17.23 -35.41
C VAL A 67 54.26 16.00 -35.17
N GLN A 68 53.80 14.80 -35.54
CA GLN A 68 54.62 13.58 -35.46
C GLN A 68 55.75 13.60 -36.49
N ASN A 69 55.48 14.09 -37.71
CA ASN A 69 56.50 14.21 -38.75
C ASN A 69 57.55 15.28 -38.40
N ALA A 70 57.15 16.37 -37.73
CA ALA A 70 58.07 17.37 -37.19
C ALA A 70 59.01 16.78 -36.12
N LYS A 71 58.49 15.93 -35.22
CA LYS A 71 59.30 15.19 -34.24
C LYS A 71 60.26 14.21 -34.91
N LEU A 72 59.81 13.54 -35.96
CA LEU A 72 60.62 12.57 -36.73
C LEU A 72 61.74 13.27 -37.51
N ILE A 73 61.45 14.41 -38.14
CA ILE A 73 62.45 15.24 -38.83
C ILE A 73 63.45 15.82 -37.82
N LYS A 74 62.99 16.32 -36.66
CA LYS A 74 63.86 16.78 -35.58
C LYS A 74 64.77 15.64 -35.08
N GLY A 75 64.20 14.46 -34.84
CA GLY A 75 64.95 13.26 -34.45
C GLY A 75 65.97 12.81 -35.50
N ASN A 76 65.61 12.87 -36.79
CA ASN A 76 66.51 12.53 -37.89
C ASN A 76 67.65 13.56 -38.06
N VAL A 77 67.38 14.84 -37.80
CA VAL A 77 68.40 15.90 -37.81
C VAL A 77 69.35 15.77 -36.60
N GLU A 78 68.84 15.39 -35.44
CA GLU A 78 69.65 15.07 -34.26
C GLU A 78 70.47 13.79 -34.47
N LEU A 79 69.92 12.75 -35.12
CA LEU A 79 70.64 11.53 -35.52
C LEU A 79 71.74 11.80 -36.56
N LYS A 80 71.48 12.64 -37.58
CA LYS A 80 72.52 13.04 -38.55
C LYS A 80 73.62 13.87 -37.90
N ARG A 81 73.28 14.71 -36.91
CA ARG A 81 74.27 15.44 -36.10
C ARG A 81 75.11 14.48 -35.25
N GLY A 82 74.50 13.44 -34.68
CA GLY A 82 75.22 12.38 -33.97
C GLY A 82 76.12 11.54 -34.88
N LEU A 83 75.70 11.28 -36.12
CA LEU A 83 76.48 10.52 -37.12
C LEU A 83 77.60 11.35 -37.78
N GLN A 84 77.49 12.69 -37.85
CA GLN A 84 78.55 13.55 -38.36
C GLN A 84 79.67 13.84 -37.35
N VAL A 85 79.43 13.62 -36.04
CA VAL A 85 80.46 13.74 -34.99
C VAL A 85 81.35 12.49 -34.92
N ALA A 86 80.94 11.36 -35.52
CA ALA A 86 81.78 10.19 -35.72
C ALA A 86 82.37 10.20 -37.14
N GLY A 87 83.56 10.80 -37.29
CA GLY A 87 84.29 10.81 -38.56
C GLY A 87 84.63 9.40 -39.09
N PRO A 88 84.90 9.26 -40.40
CA PRO A 88 85.18 7.98 -41.04
C PRO A 88 86.61 7.54 -40.71
N GLN A 89 86.77 6.56 -39.82
CA GLN A 89 88.02 5.83 -39.70
C GLN A 89 87.96 4.56 -40.54
N SER A 90 88.89 4.46 -41.49
CA SER A 90 89.19 3.28 -42.28
C SER A 90 89.75 2.18 -41.38
N VAL A 91 89.04 1.06 -41.23
CA VAL A 91 89.67 -0.21 -40.88
C VAL A 91 89.01 -1.31 -41.70
N THR A 92 89.68 -1.71 -42.77
CA THR A 92 89.50 -3.00 -43.42
C THR A 92 90.03 -4.08 -42.48
N SER A 93 89.14 -4.89 -41.91
CA SER A 93 89.51 -6.16 -41.27
C SER A 93 88.45 -7.21 -41.61
N GLU A 94 88.89 -8.37 -42.11
CA GLU A 94 88.03 -9.53 -42.38
C GLU A 94 87.22 -9.94 -41.13
N ASP A 95 87.72 -9.67 -39.92
CA ASP A 95 87.00 -9.90 -38.65
C ASP A 95 85.69 -9.10 -38.54
N GLU A 96 85.63 -7.87 -39.08
CA GLU A 96 84.38 -7.11 -39.09
C GLU A 96 83.37 -7.71 -40.07
N ARG A 97 83.83 -8.29 -41.19
CA ARG A 97 82.96 -8.98 -42.15
C ARG A 97 82.42 -10.27 -41.56
N GLU A 98 83.26 -11.07 -40.91
CA GLU A 98 82.84 -12.31 -40.24
C GLU A 98 81.90 -12.02 -39.06
N ARG A 99 82.21 -11.01 -38.23
CA ARG A 99 81.33 -10.57 -37.14
C ARG A 99 79.98 -10.06 -37.66
N ARG A 100 79.96 -9.31 -38.77
CA ARG A 100 78.71 -8.88 -39.43
C ARG A 100 77.95 -10.05 -40.03
N GLN A 101 78.63 -11.06 -40.59
CA GLN A 101 77.98 -12.27 -41.09
C GLN A 101 77.36 -13.11 -39.97
N LEU A 102 78.08 -13.31 -38.85
CA LEU A 102 77.56 -14.02 -37.68
C LEU A 102 76.38 -13.29 -37.05
N LEU A 103 76.46 -11.96 -36.91
CA LEU A 103 75.34 -11.13 -36.44
C LEU A 103 74.15 -11.18 -37.40
N ASN A 104 74.37 -11.20 -38.72
CA ASN A 104 73.30 -11.35 -39.70
C ASN A 104 72.66 -12.75 -39.65
N GLN A 105 73.45 -13.80 -39.40
CA GLN A 105 72.92 -15.15 -39.19
C GLN A 105 72.08 -15.22 -37.90
N GLN A 106 72.57 -14.67 -36.79
CA GLN A 106 71.81 -14.58 -35.53
C GLN A 106 70.53 -13.75 -35.69
N LYS A 107 70.61 -12.61 -36.38
CA LYS A 107 69.44 -11.77 -36.71
C LYS A 107 68.43 -12.54 -37.56
N SER A 108 68.88 -13.30 -38.56
CA SER A 108 67.99 -14.12 -39.40
C SER A 108 67.31 -15.24 -38.60
N ARG A 109 68.01 -15.85 -37.64
CA ARG A 109 67.48 -16.86 -36.74
C ARG A 109 66.41 -16.28 -35.81
N ILE A 110 66.71 -15.16 -35.14
CA ILE A 110 65.77 -14.47 -34.26
C ILE A 110 64.54 -13.98 -35.04
N LEU A 111 64.72 -13.48 -36.27
CA LEU A 111 63.59 -13.09 -37.13
C LEU A 111 62.69 -14.28 -37.48
N ARG A 112 63.27 -15.47 -37.69
CA ARG A 112 62.51 -16.69 -37.96
C ARG A 112 61.75 -17.17 -36.73
N GLU A 113 62.41 -17.19 -35.57
CA GLU A 113 61.80 -17.52 -34.27
C GLU A 113 60.68 -16.52 -33.92
N LEU A 114 60.87 -15.22 -34.21
CA LEU A 114 59.84 -14.19 -34.04
C LEU A 114 58.65 -14.40 -35.00
N GLN A 115 58.90 -14.78 -36.25
CA GLN A 115 57.82 -15.08 -37.21
C GLN A 115 57.05 -16.33 -36.80
N GLN A 116 57.73 -17.36 -36.31
CA GLN A 116 57.10 -18.57 -35.79
C GLN A 116 56.24 -18.27 -34.55
N ALA A 117 56.78 -17.56 -33.57
CA ALA A 117 56.02 -17.15 -32.38
C ALA A 117 54.80 -16.29 -32.75
N LYS A 118 54.92 -15.40 -33.76
CA LYS A 118 53.78 -14.64 -34.28
C LYS A 118 52.71 -15.52 -34.90
N ALA A 119 53.10 -16.56 -35.65
CA ALA A 119 52.16 -17.51 -36.24
C ALA A 119 51.44 -18.33 -35.16
N GLU A 120 52.17 -18.82 -34.16
CA GLU A 120 51.61 -19.55 -33.01
C GLU A 120 50.64 -18.68 -32.20
N VAL A 121 50.95 -17.41 -31.97
CA VAL A 121 50.02 -16.47 -31.31
C VAL A 121 48.74 -16.26 -32.12
N VAL A 122 48.84 -16.18 -33.45
CA VAL A 122 47.65 -16.06 -34.32
C VAL A 122 46.81 -17.34 -34.29
N GLN A 123 47.44 -18.51 -34.27
CA GLN A 123 46.76 -19.80 -34.15
C GLN A 123 46.06 -19.93 -32.79
N LEU A 124 46.75 -19.66 -31.69
CA LEU A 124 46.18 -19.70 -30.34
C LEU A 124 45.01 -18.72 -30.19
N LYS A 125 45.09 -17.53 -30.81
CA LYS A 125 43.95 -16.58 -30.83
C LYS A 125 42.74 -17.14 -31.57
N ARG A 126 42.95 -17.89 -32.66
CA ARG A 126 41.86 -18.52 -33.42
C ARG A 126 41.23 -19.66 -32.62
N GLU A 127 42.06 -20.52 -32.01
CA GLU A 127 41.60 -21.62 -31.15
C GLU A 127 40.85 -21.10 -29.92
N LEU A 128 41.33 -20.02 -29.29
CA LEU A 128 40.63 -19.34 -28.21
C LEU A 128 39.28 -18.76 -28.66
N GLY A 129 39.22 -18.20 -29.87
CA GLY A 129 37.97 -17.72 -30.47
C GLY A 129 36.95 -18.84 -30.64
N HIS A 130 37.36 -19.98 -31.20
CA HIS A 130 36.48 -21.15 -31.36
C HIS A 130 36.03 -21.74 -30.02
N ALA A 131 36.95 -21.90 -29.06
CA ALA A 131 36.60 -22.39 -27.73
C ALA A 131 35.61 -21.44 -27.02
N SER A 132 35.74 -20.13 -27.22
CA SER A 132 34.81 -19.14 -26.68
C SER A 132 33.42 -19.23 -27.35
N GLU A 133 33.35 -19.48 -28.66
CA GLU A 133 32.10 -19.67 -29.39
C GLU A 133 31.39 -20.96 -28.97
N GLU A 134 32.13 -22.07 -28.81
CA GLU A 134 31.59 -23.33 -28.29
C GLU A 134 31.11 -23.18 -26.84
N LEU A 135 31.84 -22.47 -25.99
CA LEU A 135 31.43 -22.21 -24.62
C LEU A 135 30.14 -21.38 -24.58
N ALA A 136 30.02 -20.34 -25.40
CA ALA A 136 28.80 -19.55 -25.51
C ALA A 136 27.61 -20.39 -26.02
N GLY A 137 27.85 -21.27 -27.00
CA GLY A 137 26.82 -22.19 -27.52
C GLY A 137 26.34 -23.19 -26.47
N THR A 138 27.26 -23.76 -25.68
CA THR A 138 26.92 -24.69 -24.60
C THR A 138 26.22 -23.99 -23.43
N GLU A 139 26.60 -22.75 -23.11
CA GLU A 139 25.93 -21.95 -22.09
C GLU A 139 24.48 -21.63 -22.49
N LEU A 140 24.24 -21.22 -23.74
CA LEU A 140 22.87 -20.99 -24.25
C LEU A 140 22.02 -22.27 -24.23
N ALA A 141 22.60 -23.40 -24.61
CA ALA A 141 21.91 -24.69 -24.52
C ALA A 141 21.56 -25.05 -23.05
N TYR A 142 22.47 -24.82 -22.12
CA TYR A 142 22.25 -25.05 -20.69
C TYR A 142 21.16 -24.13 -20.13
N GLN A 143 21.16 -22.85 -20.51
CA GLN A 143 20.13 -21.88 -20.11
C GLN A 143 18.75 -22.31 -20.62
N SER A 144 18.65 -22.76 -21.88
CA SER A 144 17.42 -23.29 -22.47
C SER A 144 16.88 -24.52 -21.72
N VAL A 145 17.76 -25.48 -21.41
CA VAL A 145 17.38 -26.68 -20.64
C VAL A 145 16.94 -26.31 -19.22
N SER A 146 17.66 -25.40 -18.55
CA SER A 146 17.31 -24.93 -17.22
C SER A 146 15.98 -24.18 -17.19
N GLN A 147 15.68 -23.39 -18.23
CA GLN A 147 14.36 -22.77 -18.36
C GLN A 147 13.27 -23.82 -18.50
N ARG A 148 13.48 -24.83 -19.36
CA ARG A 148 12.51 -25.92 -19.53
C ARG A 148 12.29 -26.72 -18.24
N VAL A 149 13.33 -26.95 -17.44
CA VAL A 149 13.21 -27.60 -16.13
C VAL A 149 12.40 -26.75 -15.15
N ARG A 150 12.61 -25.42 -15.12
CA ARG A 150 11.79 -24.51 -14.32
C ARG A 150 10.33 -24.52 -14.74
N ASP A 151 10.07 -24.49 -16.05
CA ASP A 151 8.71 -24.51 -16.59
C ASP A 151 7.99 -25.82 -16.25
N LEU A 152 8.68 -26.96 -16.38
CA LEU A 152 8.15 -28.27 -15.99
C LEU A 152 7.89 -28.37 -14.48
N HIS A 153 8.79 -27.83 -13.65
CA HIS A 153 8.58 -27.79 -12.21
C HIS A 153 7.37 -26.93 -11.85
N HIS A 154 7.23 -25.76 -12.49
CA HIS A 154 6.07 -24.89 -12.30
C HIS A 154 4.75 -25.58 -12.72
N GLN A 155 4.73 -26.26 -13.87
CA GLN A 155 3.58 -27.04 -14.32
C GLN A 155 3.24 -28.18 -13.35
N ALA A 156 4.24 -28.89 -12.83
CA ALA A 156 4.03 -29.96 -11.84
C ALA A 156 3.46 -29.42 -10.52
N SER A 157 3.95 -28.27 -10.03
CA SER A 157 3.40 -27.61 -8.85
C SER A 157 1.96 -27.15 -9.06
N LEU A 158 1.64 -26.57 -10.22
CA LEU A 158 0.27 -26.19 -10.57
C LEU A 158 -0.66 -27.39 -10.64
N LEU A 159 -0.23 -28.50 -11.26
CA LEU A 159 -0.99 -29.74 -11.30
C LEU A 159 -1.25 -30.30 -9.90
N HIS A 160 -0.26 -30.25 -9.01
CA HIS A 160 -0.43 -30.68 -7.62
C HIS A 160 -1.46 -29.83 -6.88
N VAL A 161 -1.46 -28.51 -7.08
CA VAL A 161 -2.48 -27.62 -6.50
C VAL A 161 -3.86 -27.93 -7.06
N VAL A 162 -3.98 -28.11 -8.38
CA VAL A 162 -5.25 -28.46 -9.03
C VAL A 162 -5.77 -29.82 -8.54
N GLN A 163 -4.90 -30.81 -8.40
CA GLN A 163 -5.27 -32.13 -7.84
C GLN A 163 -5.72 -32.04 -6.38
N ALA A 164 -5.03 -31.24 -5.56
CA ALA A 164 -5.43 -31.02 -4.17
C ALA A 164 -6.80 -30.32 -4.10
N CYS A 165 -7.02 -29.29 -4.92
CA CYS A 165 -8.33 -28.63 -5.00
C CYS A 165 -9.42 -29.58 -5.51
N ALA A 166 -9.13 -30.42 -6.51
CA ALA A 166 -10.07 -31.41 -7.02
C ALA A 166 -10.46 -32.42 -5.95
N ALA A 167 -9.49 -32.95 -5.21
CA ALA A 167 -9.73 -33.88 -4.09
C ALA A 167 -10.54 -33.22 -2.96
N GLU A 168 -10.28 -31.95 -2.65
CA GLU A 168 -11.08 -31.20 -1.68
C GLU A 168 -12.52 -31.00 -2.17
N THR A 169 -12.72 -30.67 -3.46
CA THR A 169 -14.06 -30.56 -4.03
C THR A 169 -14.81 -31.89 -4.05
N GLU A 170 -14.12 -32.99 -4.36
CA GLU A 170 -14.67 -34.34 -4.35
C GLU A 170 -15.11 -34.73 -2.94
N ALA A 171 -14.27 -34.50 -1.93
CA ALA A 171 -14.61 -34.75 -0.53
C ALA A 171 -15.83 -33.93 -0.07
N ARG A 172 -15.95 -32.66 -0.51
CA ARG A 172 -17.13 -31.83 -0.22
C ARG A 172 -18.38 -32.36 -0.90
N TYR A 173 -18.29 -32.82 -2.15
CA TYR A 173 -19.44 -33.42 -2.85
C TYR A 173 -19.84 -34.74 -2.21
N GLU A 174 -18.89 -35.56 -1.75
CA GLU A 174 -19.16 -36.78 -1.01
C GLU A 174 -19.84 -36.49 0.34
N GLU A 175 -19.40 -35.45 1.05
CA GLU A 175 -20.09 -34.96 2.25
C GLU A 175 -21.54 -34.51 1.94
N TYR A 176 -21.74 -33.75 0.87
CA TYR A 176 -23.09 -33.33 0.46
C TYR A 176 -23.98 -34.50 0.05
N ALA A 177 -23.43 -35.48 -0.67
CA ALA A 177 -24.14 -36.70 -1.03
C ALA A 177 -24.56 -37.47 0.24
N ASN A 178 -23.63 -37.68 1.17
CA ASN A 178 -23.91 -38.36 2.45
C ASN A 178 -24.97 -37.61 3.28
N ARG A 179 -24.95 -36.27 3.28
CA ARG A 179 -25.97 -35.45 3.95
C ARG A 179 -27.33 -35.56 3.28
N LEU A 180 -27.37 -35.60 1.95
CA LEU A 180 -28.60 -35.80 1.19
C LEU A 180 -29.17 -37.19 1.43
N ASP A 181 -28.34 -38.23 1.37
CA ASP A 181 -28.75 -39.61 1.63
C ASP A 181 -29.30 -39.76 3.05
N LYS A 182 -28.62 -39.18 4.05
CA LYS A 182 -29.14 -39.15 5.43
C LYS A 182 -30.47 -38.40 5.53
N CYS A 183 -30.63 -37.28 4.85
CA CYS A 183 -31.89 -36.52 4.84
C CYS A 183 -33.03 -37.32 4.16
N VAL A 184 -32.71 -38.02 3.08
CA VAL A 184 -33.65 -38.91 2.39
C VAL A 184 -34.04 -40.08 3.30
N GLU A 185 -33.09 -40.73 3.96
CA GLU A 185 -33.34 -41.80 4.94
C GLU A 185 -34.20 -41.31 6.12
N GLU A 186 -33.94 -40.12 6.65
CA GLU A 186 -34.76 -39.50 7.70
C GLU A 186 -36.19 -39.25 7.20
N MET A 187 -36.36 -38.81 5.95
CA MET A 187 -37.68 -38.55 5.35
C MET A 187 -38.43 -39.85 5.02
N THR A 188 -37.75 -40.92 4.60
CA THR A 188 -38.37 -42.23 4.37
C THR A 188 -38.77 -42.90 5.69
N ASN A 189 -37.91 -42.84 6.72
CA ASN A 189 -38.22 -43.37 8.04
C ASN A 189 -39.41 -42.64 8.70
N LYS A 190 -39.53 -41.32 8.50
CA LYS A 190 -40.69 -40.53 8.96
C LYS A 190 -41.99 -40.90 8.23
N LYS A 191 -41.91 -41.42 7.01
CA LYS A 191 -43.07 -41.89 6.24
C LYS A 191 -43.53 -43.29 6.68
N GLU A 192 -42.62 -44.11 7.18
CA GLU A 192 -42.92 -45.46 7.68
C GLU A 192 -43.44 -45.47 9.12
N ASN A 193 -43.01 -44.52 9.96
CA ASN A 193 -43.42 -44.40 11.37
C ASN A 193 -44.72 -43.59 11.60
N SER A 194 -45.43 -43.16 10.57
CA SER A 194 -46.69 -42.43 10.72
C SER A 194 -47.87 -43.39 11.01
N GLN A 195 -47.84 -44.08 12.15
CA GLN A 195 -49.06 -44.62 12.74
C GLN A 195 -49.82 -43.47 13.41
N GLU A 196 -51.10 -43.30 13.06
CA GLU A 196 -51.96 -42.27 13.62
C GLU A 196 -52.33 -42.65 15.06
N ASN A 197 -51.56 -42.13 16.02
CA ASN A 197 -51.92 -42.19 17.43
C ASN A 197 -52.99 -41.12 17.71
N PHE A 198 -54.07 -41.52 18.37
CA PHE A 198 -55.15 -40.61 18.77
C PHE A 198 -54.93 -40.15 20.21
N VAL A 199 -55.08 -38.85 20.45
CA VAL A 199 -54.92 -38.21 21.75
C VAL A 199 -56.25 -37.52 22.09
N SER A 200 -56.69 -37.63 23.35
CA SER A 200 -57.89 -36.95 23.81
C SER A 200 -57.66 -35.44 23.83
N GLY A 201 -58.44 -34.68 23.08
CA GLY A 201 -58.42 -33.22 23.12
C GLY A 201 -58.93 -32.71 24.47
N SER A 202 -58.17 -31.82 25.11
CA SER A 202 -58.54 -31.22 26.40
C SER A 202 -58.90 -29.75 26.18
N LEU A 203 -60.20 -29.45 26.09
CA LEU A 203 -60.96 -28.53 26.98
C LEU A 203 -62.18 -27.89 26.30
N GLU A 204 -63.28 -27.94 27.04
CA GLU A 204 -64.33 -26.92 27.14
C GLU A 204 -65.10 -26.56 25.87
N GLU A 205 -65.88 -27.52 25.35
CA GLU A 205 -67.25 -27.37 24.82
C GLU A 205 -67.72 -28.76 24.32
N GLU A 206 -69.02 -29.02 24.34
CA GLU A 206 -69.75 -30.31 24.43
C GLU A 206 -69.45 -31.48 23.42
N ASP A 207 -68.34 -31.51 22.67
CA ASP A 207 -68.00 -32.65 21.79
C ASP A 207 -66.60 -33.22 22.07
N GLU A 208 -66.52 -34.38 22.75
CA GLU A 208 -65.30 -35.19 22.90
C GLU A 208 -64.93 -35.88 21.56
N GLU A 209 -64.37 -35.14 20.61
CA GLU A 209 -63.80 -35.71 19.38
C GLU A 209 -62.32 -36.11 19.60
N LEU A 210 -61.97 -37.34 19.22
CA LEU A 210 -60.58 -37.84 19.23
C LEU A 210 -59.76 -37.15 18.15
N GLU A 211 -58.71 -36.42 18.53
CA GLU A 211 -57.78 -35.80 17.60
C GLU A 211 -56.56 -36.69 17.34
N THR A 212 -55.97 -36.60 16.15
CA THR A 212 -54.66 -37.24 15.90
C THR A 212 -53.54 -36.45 16.59
N GLU A 213 -52.50 -37.12 17.06
CA GLU A 213 -51.32 -36.52 17.72
C GLU A 213 -50.68 -35.42 16.84
N SER A 214 -50.67 -35.64 15.52
CA SER A 214 -50.20 -34.65 14.54
C SER A 214 -51.08 -33.38 14.48
N CYS A 215 -52.41 -33.51 14.61
CA CYS A 215 -53.32 -32.36 14.68
C CYS A 215 -53.15 -31.60 16.00
N HIS A 216 -53.03 -32.32 17.11
CA HIS A 216 -52.81 -31.74 18.43
C HIS A 216 -51.49 -30.94 18.50
N MET A 217 -50.38 -31.51 18.02
CA MET A 217 -49.08 -30.82 18.00
C MET A 217 -49.09 -29.58 17.10
N VAL A 218 -49.70 -29.67 15.91
CA VAL A 218 -49.82 -28.52 15.00
C VAL A 218 -50.73 -27.44 15.59
N ARG A 219 -51.83 -27.83 16.26
CA ARG A 219 -52.74 -26.91 16.94
C ARG A 219 -52.02 -26.17 18.07
N GLN A 220 -51.31 -26.89 18.93
CA GLN A 220 -50.52 -26.30 20.01
C GLN A 220 -49.41 -25.38 19.47
N ALA A 221 -48.74 -25.74 18.36
CA ALA A 221 -47.76 -24.86 17.73
C ALA A 221 -48.40 -23.57 17.19
N CYS A 222 -49.56 -23.66 16.54
CA CYS A 222 -50.32 -22.51 16.06
C CYS A 222 -50.83 -21.62 17.21
N GLU A 223 -51.30 -22.20 18.31
CA GLU A 223 -51.71 -21.46 19.52
C GLU A 223 -50.51 -20.72 20.14
N ASN A 224 -49.33 -21.33 20.20
CA ASN A 224 -48.13 -20.66 20.71
C ASN A 224 -47.64 -19.53 19.79
N ILE A 225 -47.76 -19.67 18.47
CA ILE A 225 -47.49 -18.58 17.53
C ILE A 225 -48.52 -17.47 17.71
N SER A 226 -49.80 -17.81 17.88
CA SER A 226 -50.86 -16.83 18.17
C SER A 226 -50.57 -16.07 19.46
N ASN A 227 -50.15 -16.78 20.51
CA ASN A 227 -49.71 -16.18 21.78
C ASN A 227 -48.51 -15.27 21.58
N LEU A 228 -47.50 -15.68 20.79
CA LEU A 228 -46.35 -14.84 20.46
C LEU A 228 -46.79 -13.55 19.74
N ILE A 229 -47.69 -13.65 18.75
CA ILE A 229 -48.22 -12.49 18.02
C ILE A 229 -48.98 -11.56 18.97
N ASN A 230 -49.85 -12.10 19.82
CA ASN A 230 -50.59 -11.30 20.81
C ASN A 230 -49.64 -10.61 21.78
N CYS A 231 -48.56 -11.29 22.20
CA CYS A 231 -47.52 -10.68 23.03
C CYS A 231 -46.79 -9.55 22.30
N THR A 232 -46.45 -9.71 21.01
CA THR A 232 -45.82 -8.62 20.24
C THR A 232 -46.71 -7.39 20.03
N LEU A 233 -48.03 -7.54 20.18
CA LEU A 233 -48.99 -6.45 20.08
C LEU A 233 -49.15 -5.67 21.39
N ASP A 234 -48.72 -6.23 22.54
CA ASP A 234 -48.64 -5.54 23.82
C ASP A 234 -47.35 -4.71 23.91
N SER A 235 -47.47 -3.41 24.17
CA SER A 235 -46.36 -2.43 24.05
C SER A 235 -45.29 -2.49 25.15
N ASP A 236 -45.49 -3.32 26.18
CA ASP A 236 -44.72 -3.29 27.44
C ASP A 236 -43.85 -4.55 27.66
N ILE A 237 -43.63 -5.39 26.65
CA ILE A 237 -42.87 -6.64 26.82
C ILE A 237 -41.37 -6.43 26.66
N ASP A 238 -40.60 -6.99 27.59
CA ASP A 238 -39.14 -6.97 27.59
C ASP A 238 -38.57 -7.79 26.42
N GLU A 239 -37.53 -7.27 25.76
CA GLU A 239 -36.98 -7.86 24.53
C GLU A 239 -36.39 -9.25 24.77
N ALA A 240 -35.90 -9.51 26.00
CA ALA A 240 -35.43 -10.83 26.43
C ALA A 240 -36.57 -11.86 26.59
N GLU A 241 -37.74 -11.42 27.06
CA GLU A 241 -38.92 -12.28 27.19
C GLU A 241 -39.53 -12.60 25.82
N LEU A 242 -39.52 -11.62 24.92
CA LEU A 242 -39.95 -11.82 23.53
C LEU A 242 -39.05 -12.82 22.79
N GLU A 243 -37.73 -12.71 22.93
CA GLU A 243 -36.81 -13.67 22.30
C GLU A 243 -36.90 -15.08 22.91
N SER A 244 -37.16 -15.20 24.22
CA SER A 244 -37.42 -16.50 24.85
C SER A 244 -38.70 -17.15 24.30
N ARG A 245 -39.80 -16.38 24.18
CA ARG A 245 -41.07 -16.89 23.65
C ARG A 245 -40.99 -17.21 22.15
N LYS A 246 -40.19 -16.46 21.41
CA LYS A 246 -39.89 -16.75 20.00
C LYS A 246 -39.10 -18.05 19.85
N SER A 247 -38.09 -18.27 20.70
CA SER A 247 -37.37 -19.55 20.75
C SER A 247 -38.32 -20.69 21.06
N ASP A 248 -39.18 -20.56 22.08
CA ASP A 248 -40.14 -21.60 22.45
C ASP A 248 -41.16 -21.91 21.34
N ALA A 249 -41.62 -20.90 20.60
CA ALA A 249 -42.53 -21.08 19.47
C ALA A 249 -41.83 -21.82 18.32
N ILE A 250 -40.59 -21.44 18.00
CA ILE A 250 -39.76 -22.11 17.00
C ILE A 250 -39.50 -23.57 17.41
N ASP A 251 -39.11 -23.83 18.65
CA ASP A 251 -38.83 -25.17 19.17
C ASP A 251 -40.07 -26.08 19.11
N ARG A 252 -41.28 -25.54 19.29
CA ARG A 252 -42.53 -26.31 19.16
C ARG A 252 -42.87 -26.63 17.70
N VAL A 253 -42.63 -25.69 16.79
CA VAL A 253 -42.78 -25.91 15.34
C VAL A 253 -41.75 -26.94 14.86
N GLU A 254 -40.50 -26.81 15.28
CA GLU A 254 -39.42 -27.72 14.95
C GLU A 254 -39.68 -29.12 15.50
N ARG A 255 -40.18 -29.24 16.74
CA ARG A 255 -40.61 -30.55 17.30
C ARG A 255 -41.75 -31.18 16.51
N ALA A 256 -42.77 -30.40 16.13
CA ALA A 256 -43.87 -30.90 15.30
C ALA A 256 -43.37 -31.37 13.93
N ALA A 257 -42.44 -30.63 13.31
CA ALA A 257 -41.82 -30.95 12.03
C ALA A 257 -40.80 -32.11 12.10
N ALA A 258 -40.16 -32.31 13.26
CA ALA A 258 -39.20 -33.37 13.47
C ALA A 258 -39.89 -34.73 13.60
N ILE A 259 -41.03 -34.78 14.31
CA ILE A 259 -41.73 -36.03 14.65
C ILE A 259 -42.68 -36.48 13.53
N ASN A 260 -43.35 -35.54 12.85
CA ASN A 260 -44.40 -35.87 11.88
C ASN A 260 -43.91 -35.80 10.43
N SER A 261 -44.46 -36.67 9.58
CA SER A 261 -44.22 -36.60 8.13
C SER A 261 -44.82 -35.32 7.53
N THR A 262 -44.25 -34.80 6.43
CA THR A 262 -44.76 -33.61 5.74
C THR A 262 -46.21 -33.77 5.29
N GLN A 263 -46.60 -34.99 4.88
CA GLN A 263 -47.99 -35.26 4.47
C GLN A 263 -48.94 -35.23 5.68
N SER A 264 -48.52 -35.77 6.82
CA SER A 264 -49.29 -35.72 8.07
C SER A 264 -49.44 -34.29 8.57
N LEU A 265 -48.38 -33.47 8.51
CA LEU A 265 -48.44 -32.05 8.88
C LEU A 265 -49.35 -31.23 7.98
N LEU A 266 -49.31 -31.44 6.66
CA LEU A 266 -50.19 -30.74 5.73
C LEU A 266 -51.66 -31.12 5.93
N ARG A 267 -51.94 -32.40 6.22
CA ARG A 267 -53.29 -32.85 6.58
C ARG A 267 -53.74 -32.25 7.91
N ALA A 268 -52.89 -32.30 8.94
CA ALA A 268 -53.17 -31.72 10.24
C ALA A 268 -53.44 -30.21 10.17
N LEU A 269 -52.64 -29.48 9.39
CA LEU A 269 -52.85 -28.05 9.15
C LEU A 269 -54.16 -27.79 8.41
N ALA A 270 -54.51 -28.60 7.41
CA ALA A 270 -55.77 -28.49 6.68
C ALA A 270 -56.98 -28.77 7.58
N VAL A 271 -56.90 -29.79 8.45
CA VAL A 271 -57.95 -30.12 9.42
C VAL A 271 -58.09 -29.01 10.46
N ASN A 272 -56.98 -28.51 11.03
CA ASN A 272 -57.01 -27.41 11.99
C ASN A 272 -57.52 -26.10 11.37
N ALA A 273 -57.21 -25.83 10.10
CA ALA A 273 -57.74 -24.67 9.38
C ALA A 273 -59.25 -24.81 9.10
N ASP A 274 -59.72 -26.00 8.74
CA ASP A 274 -61.16 -26.28 8.56
C ASP A 274 -61.92 -26.18 9.90
N HIS A 275 -61.36 -26.74 10.97
CA HIS A 275 -61.90 -26.62 12.32
C HIS A 275 -61.91 -25.16 12.78
N GLY A 276 -60.80 -24.43 12.64
CA GLY A 276 -60.72 -23.00 12.94
C GLY A 276 -61.71 -22.17 12.11
N ALA A 277 -61.91 -22.49 10.84
CA ALA A 277 -62.91 -21.84 9.99
C ALA A 277 -64.35 -22.15 10.44
N LYS A 278 -64.63 -23.37 10.89
CA LYS A 278 -65.93 -23.76 11.47
C LYS A 278 -66.19 -23.03 12.78
N VAL A 279 -65.23 -23.02 13.70
CA VAL A 279 -65.31 -22.29 14.97
C VAL A 279 -65.48 -20.80 14.72
N LEU A 280 -64.72 -20.22 13.78
CA LEU A 280 -64.86 -18.81 13.39
C LEU A 280 -66.24 -18.53 12.80
N ARG A 281 -66.78 -19.40 11.93
CA ARG A 281 -68.13 -19.25 11.38
C ARG A 281 -69.19 -19.35 12.46
N GLN A 282 -69.05 -20.26 13.41
CA GLN A 282 -69.96 -20.42 14.55
C GLN A 282 -69.92 -19.19 15.47
N LYS A 283 -68.72 -18.72 15.85
CA LYS A 283 -68.55 -17.47 16.59
C LYS A 283 -69.08 -16.27 15.81
N THR A 284 -68.81 -16.17 14.52
CA THR A 284 -69.34 -15.10 13.66
C THR A 284 -70.86 -15.14 13.55
N SER A 285 -71.47 -16.32 13.60
CA SER A 285 -72.92 -16.47 13.63
C SER A 285 -73.55 -16.17 15.00
N SER A 286 -72.77 -16.19 16.09
CA SER A 286 -73.20 -15.79 17.42
C SER A 286 -72.86 -14.33 17.77
N LEU A 287 -72.03 -13.65 16.97
CA LEU A 287 -71.71 -12.23 17.11
C LEU A 287 -72.93 -11.37 16.69
N ASP A 288 -73.61 -10.77 17.67
CA ASP A 288 -74.61 -9.74 17.44
C ASP A 288 -73.89 -8.38 17.38
N ILE A 289 -73.51 -7.98 16.17
CA ILE A 289 -72.78 -6.73 15.86
C ILE A 289 -73.47 -5.51 16.51
N SER A 290 -74.79 -5.55 16.72
CA SER A 290 -75.54 -4.45 17.34
C SER A 290 -75.29 -4.34 18.85
N LYS A 291 -75.07 -5.49 19.50
CA LYS A 291 -74.81 -5.61 20.94
C LYS A 291 -73.32 -5.40 21.25
N ASP A 292 -72.44 -5.94 20.42
CA ASP A 292 -70.99 -5.76 20.55
C ASP A 292 -70.57 -4.31 20.24
N ALA A 293 -71.23 -3.63 19.30
CA ALA A 293 -71.02 -2.20 19.07
C ALA A 293 -71.45 -1.33 20.26
N GLN A 294 -72.41 -1.79 21.09
CA GLN A 294 -72.77 -1.12 22.34
C GLN A 294 -71.76 -1.40 23.46
N GLU A 295 -71.16 -2.59 23.52
CA GLU A 295 -70.09 -2.91 24.49
C GLU A 295 -68.74 -2.23 24.16
N ILE A 296 -68.35 -2.19 22.88
CA ILE A 296 -67.11 -1.53 22.42
C ILE A 296 -67.20 0.01 22.52
N SER A 297 -68.42 0.56 22.62
CA SER A 297 -68.62 1.98 22.93
C SER A 297 -68.20 2.37 24.35
N PHE A 298 -67.68 1.46 25.18
CA PHE A 298 -67.11 1.80 26.49
C PHE A 298 -65.95 0.88 26.93
N SER A 299 -64.75 1.43 27.14
CA SER A 299 -63.60 0.78 27.78
C SER A 299 -63.34 1.36 29.17
N TYR A 300 -63.16 0.54 30.20
CA TYR A 300 -62.90 0.98 31.58
C TYR A 300 -61.39 1.00 31.90
N ASP A 301 -60.87 2.17 32.30
CA ASP A 301 -59.47 2.34 32.72
C ASP A 301 -59.40 2.53 34.25
N PRO A 302 -58.55 1.81 35.02
CA PRO A 302 -58.61 1.78 36.49
C PRO A 302 -58.30 3.11 37.19
N GLY A 303 -57.86 4.14 36.47
CA GLY A 303 -57.60 5.48 36.98
C GLY A 303 -58.62 6.56 36.61
N GLU A 304 -59.46 6.37 35.58
CA GLU A 304 -60.35 7.42 35.05
C GLU A 304 -61.81 6.98 34.78
N GLY A 305 -62.15 5.69 34.93
CA GLY A 305 -63.51 5.20 34.72
C GLY A 305 -63.84 4.85 33.26
N LEU A 306 -65.13 4.59 32.97
CA LEU A 306 -65.62 4.18 31.64
C LEU A 306 -65.36 5.28 30.57
N ARG A 307 -64.66 4.94 29.48
CA ARG A 307 -64.34 5.80 28.32
C ARG A 307 -64.98 5.28 27.04
N ASP A 308 -65.66 6.15 26.29
CA ASP A 308 -66.32 5.78 25.04
C ASP A 308 -65.38 5.86 23.81
N LEU A 309 -65.19 4.75 23.09
CA LEU A 309 -64.28 4.60 21.95
C LEU A 309 -64.92 4.90 20.57
N SER A 310 -66.14 5.42 20.52
CA SER A 310 -66.85 5.77 19.27
C SER A 310 -66.30 7.01 18.51
N SER A 311 -65.14 7.55 18.89
CA SER A 311 -64.60 8.82 18.35
C SER A 311 -63.46 8.63 17.31
N PRO A 312 -63.57 9.14 16.06
CA PRO A 312 -62.50 9.09 15.05
C PRO A 312 -61.40 10.17 15.22
N PRO A 313 -60.27 10.08 14.47
CA PRO A 313 -58.98 10.73 14.78
C PRO A 313 -58.86 12.21 14.37
N SER A 314 -57.88 12.87 15.00
CA SER A 314 -57.22 14.18 14.77
C SER A 314 -58.05 15.40 14.28
N ALA A 315 -57.92 16.50 15.02
CA ALA A 315 -58.72 17.73 14.96
C ALA A 315 -58.82 18.48 13.62
N THR A 316 -58.05 18.10 12.58
CA THR A 316 -58.07 18.78 11.27
C THR A 316 -59.14 18.20 10.33
N ASP A 317 -59.41 16.90 10.41
CA ASP A 317 -60.52 16.26 9.70
C ASP A 317 -61.88 16.56 10.35
N THR A 318 -61.89 16.85 11.65
CA THR A 318 -63.12 17.07 12.43
C THR A 318 -63.85 18.34 11.99
N VAL A 319 -63.17 19.45 11.71
CA VAL A 319 -63.85 20.69 11.28
C VAL A 319 -64.41 20.55 9.88
N ARG A 320 -63.66 19.92 8.95
CA ARG A 320 -64.13 19.70 7.58
C ARG A 320 -65.28 18.71 7.55
N LYS A 321 -65.19 17.60 8.29
CA LYS A 321 -66.28 16.63 8.44
C LYS A 321 -67.48 17.26 9.15
N LEU A 322 -67.31 18.04 10.22
CA LEU A 322 -68.42 18.74 10.88
C LEU A 322 -69.11 19.73 9.95
N LEU A 323 -68.36 20.47 9.13
CA LEU A 323 -68.93 21.37 8.13
C LEU A 323 -69.65 20.61 7.01
N LEU A 324 -69.08 19.50 6.53
CA LEU A 324 -69.72 18.63 5.55
C LEU A 324 -71.00 18.01 6.11
N THR A 325 -70.95 17.39 7.28
CA THR A 325 -72.11 16.82 7.98
C THR A 325 -73.15 17.90 8.31
N SER A 326 -72.73 19.11 8.69
CA SER A 326 -73.66 20.23 8.89
C SER A 326 -74.32 20.66 7.57
N SER A 327 -73.56 20.68 6.47
CA SER A 327 -74.10 20.99 5.13
C SER A 327 -75.06 19.91 4.65
N GLU A 328 -74.75 18.63 4.86
CA GLU A 328 -75.62 17.49 4.55
C GLU A 328 -76.91 17.57 5.37
N GLN A 329 -76.81 17.82 6.68
CA GLN A 329 -77.99 18.01 7.54
C GLN A 329 -78.84 19.20 7.09
N HIS A 330 -78.23 20.29 6.62
CA HIS A 330 -78.97 21.42 6.06
C HIS A 330 -79.71 21.04 4.78
N VAL A 331 -79.07 20.30 3.87
CA VAL A 331 -79.68 19.77 2.64
C VAL A 331 -80.84 18.82 2.97
N PHE A 332 -80.66 17.89 3.92
CA PHE A 332 -81.74 17.00 4.37
C PHE A 332 -82.91 17.75 5.00
N ARG A 333 -82.65 18.77 5.83
CA ARG A 333 -83.71 19.63 6.38
C ARG A 333 -84.48 20.35 5.27
N TRP A 334 -83.77 20.88 4.28
CA TRP A 334 -84.40 21.51 3.13
C TRP A 334 -85.27 20.53 2.34
N PHE A 335 -84.80 19.30 2.07
CA PHE A 335 -85.62 18.27 1.42
C PHE A 335 -86.88 17.94 2.21
N LYS A 336 -86.78 17.75 3.52
CA LYS A 336 -87.96 17.54 4.37
C LYS A 336 -88.90 18.73 4.38
N GLU A 337 -88.37 19.95 4.39
CA GLU A 337 -89.19 21.16 4.30
C GLU A 337 -89.95 21.22 2.97
N GLN A 338 -89.30 20.85 1.85
CA GLN A 338 -89.97 20.78 0.54
C GLN A 338 -91.04 19.67 0.51
N GLU A 339 -90.77 18.52 1.12
CA GLU A 339 -91.74 17.43 1.27
C GLU A 339 -92.97 17.90 2.05
N HIS A 340 -92.76 18.55 3.20
CA HIS A 340 -93.84 19.11 4.01
C HIS A 340 -94.63 20.20 3.27
N LYS A 341 -93.96 21.09 2.53
CA LYS A 341 -94.61 22.10 1.68
C LYS A 341 -95.44 21.48 0.57
N ASN A 342 -94.96 20.40 -0.04
CA ASN A 342 -95.71 19.69 -1.08
C ASN A 342 -96.95 19.00 -0.49
N GLU A 343 -96.82 18.36 0.68
CA GLU A 343 -97.96 17.76 1.38
C GLU A 343 -98.97 18.82 1.85
N GLU A 344 -98.51 19.96 2.37
CA GLU A 344 -99.36 21.10 2.71
C GLU A 344 -100.12 21.61 1.48
N TRP A 345 -99.45 21.73 0.33
CA TRP A 345 -100.07 22.13 -0.93
C TRP A 345 -101.14 21.12 -1.39
N LYS A 346 -100.86 19.81 -1.35
CA LYS A 346 -101.84 18.76 -1.69
C LYS A 346 -103.05 18.78 -0.76
N LEU A 347 -102.82 18.91 0.54
CA LEU A 347 -103.88 18.96 1.54
C LEU A 347 -104.73 20.22 1.37
N SER A 348 -104.11 21.37 1.10
CA SER A 348 -104.81 22.61 0.80
C SER A 348 -105.64 22.50 -0.48
N SER A 349 -105.10 21.91 -1.55
CA SER A 349 -105.86 21.65 -2.79
C SER A 349 -107.09 20.76 -2.53
N ARG A 350 -106.91 19.64 -1.82
CA ARG A 350 -108.03 18.75 -1.46
C ARG A 350 -109.06 19.44 -0.57
N GLN A 351 -108.61 20.30 0.33
CA GLN A 351 -109.51 21.12 1.14
C GLN A 351 -110.32 22.09 0.28
N THR A 352 -109.71 22.75 -0.70
CA THR A 352 -110.44 23.61 -1.64
C THR A 352 -111.46 22.83 -2.47
N GLU A 353 -111.11 21.65 -2.98
CA GLU A 353 -112.02 20.77 -3.72
C GLU A 353 -113.23 20.34 -2.87
N THR A 354 -112.99 19.89 -1.64
CA THR A 354 -114.07 19.50 -0.72
C THR A 354 -114.96 20.68 -0.32
N LEU A 355 -114.39 21.88 -0.12
CA LEU A 355 -115.16 23.10 0.09
C LEU A 355 -116.01 23.46 -1.14
N GLU A 356 -115.50 23.29 -2.36
CA GLU A 356 -116.27 23.47 -3.58
C GLU A 356 -117.42 22.47 -3.73
N GLU A 357 -117.21 21.20 -3.37
CA GLU A 357 -118.27 20.19 -3.35
C GLU A 357 -119.36 20.54 -2.33
N ILE A 358 -118.98 20.94 -1.12
CA ILE A 358 -119.93 21.41 -0.10
C ILE A 358 -120.69 22.64 -0.61
N ASN A 359 -120.02 23.58 -1.27
CA ASN A 359 -120.65 24.76 -1.87
C ASN A 359 -121.64 24.37 -2.99
N LYS A 360 -121.32 23.37 -3.83
CA LYS A 360 -122.24 22.82 -4.84
C LYS A 360 -123.46 22.19 -4.18
N LEU A 361 -123.29 21.44 -3.09
CA LEU A 361 -124.40 20.83 -2.35
C LEU A 361 -125.28 21.90 -1.66
N LEU A 362 -124.68 22.92 -1.05
CA LEU A 362 -125.40 24.04 -0.44
C LEU A 362 -126.22 24.81 -1.49
N ASN A 363 -125.65 25.06 -2.67
CA ASN A 363 -126.36 25.68 -3.79
C ASN A 363 -127.52 24.80 -4.30
N LYS A 364 -127.40 23.46 -4.27
CA LYS A 364 -128.48 22.54 -4.66
C LYS A 364 -129.65 22.50 -3.67
N VAL A 365 -129.38 22.60 -2.37
CA VAL A 365 -130.39 22.42 -1.31
C VAL A 365 -131.06 23.74 -0.91
N ILE A 366 -130.31 24.85 -0.93
CA ILE A 366 -130.75 26.17 -0.39
C ILE A 366 -130.53 27.29 -1.42
N GLY A 367 -130.35 26.94 -2.70
CA GLY A 367 -130.06 27.89 -3.78
C GLY A 367 -131.14 28.97 -3.97
N ASP A 368 -132.39 28.64 -3.66
CA ASP A 368 -133.56 29.52 -3.84
C ASP A 368 -133.59 30.69 -2.83
N HIS A 369 -132.74 30.67 -1.80
CA HIS A 369 -132.65 31.71 -0.78
C HIS A 369 -131.22 32.25 -0.58
N PRO A 370 -130.86 33.38 -1.21
CA PRO A 370 -129.48 33.89 -1.22
C PRO A 370 -128.94 34.30 0.16
N SER A 371 -129.80 34.80 1.06
CA SER A 371 -129.42 35.17 2.43
C SER A 371 -129.06 33.94 3.28
N HIS A 372 -129.88 32.88 3.20
CA HIS A 372 -129.63 31.61 3.89
C HIS A 372 -128.41 30.88 3.34
N LEU A 373 -128.20 30.93 2.02
CA LEU A 373 -127.02 30.39 1.36
C LEU A 373 -125.72 31.07 1.83
N SER A 374 -125.71 32.41 1.91
CA SER A 374 -124.55 33.16 2.40
C SER A 374 -124.22 32.85 3.86
N ALA A 375 -125.25 32.75 4.71
CA ALA A 375 -125.07 32.38 6.12
C ALA A 375 -124.53 30.95 6.28
N ALA A 376 -125.04 29.99 5.48
CA ALA A 376 -124.57 28.61 5.50
C ALA A 376 -123.11 28.48 5.04
N LYS A 377 -122.72 29.19 3.96
CA LYS A 377 -121.32 29.23 3.49
C LYS A 377 -120.38 29.84 4.53
N SER A 378 -120.78 30.95 5.15
CA SER A 378 -120.02 31.57 6.24
C SER A 378 -119.87 30.63 7.42
N TYR A 379 -120.93 29.94 7.82
CA TYR A 379 -120.91 28.99 8.94
C TYR A 379 -119.95 27.82 8.67
N VAL A 380 -119.99 27.22 7.48
CA VAL A 380 -119.07 26.15 7.08
C VAL A 380 -117.62 26.64 7.10
N THR A 381 -117.35 27.81 6.51
CA THR A 381 -116.00 28.39 6.48
C THR A 381 -115.46 28.64 7.89
N SER A 382 -116.26 29.22 8.78
CA SER A 382 -115.86 29.44 10.18
C SER A 382 -115.67 28.14 10.96
N ARG A 383 -116.43 27.08 10.66
CA ARG A 383 -116.24 25.75 11.27
C ARG A 383 -114.94 25.11 10.83
N VAL A 384 -114.57 25.25 9.56
CA VAL A 384 -113.32 24.74 8.99
C VAL A 384 -112.12 25.50 9.58
N GLN A 385 -112.14 26.84 9.60
CA GLN A 385 -111.10 27.66 10.24
C GLN A 385 -110.89 27.29 11.71
N ARG A 386 -111.97 27.12 12.48
CA ARG A 386 -111.86 26.71 13.88
C ARG A 386 -111.25 25.31 14.04
N ALA A 387 -111.50 24.40 13.10
CA ALA A 387 -110.90 23.07 13.12
C ALA A 387 -109.40 23.13 12.80
N GLU A 388 -108.98 23.96 11.84
CA GLU A 388 -107.57 24.23 11.54
C GLU A 388 -106.84 24.80 12.77
N GLU A 389 -107.36 25.87 13.36
CA GLU A 389 -106.76 26.51 14.54
C GLU A 389 -106.61 25.52 15.70
N ARG A 390 -107.62 24.67 15.91
CA ARG A 390 -107.60 23.64 16.96
C ARG A 390 -106.56 22.54 16.69
N ALA A 391 -106.31 22.21 15.43
CA ALA A 391 -105.30 21.23 15.03
C ALA A 391 -103.87 21.81 15.10
N VAL A 392 -103.68 23.08 14.75
CA VAL A 392 -102.37 23.76 14.72
C VAL A 392 -101.87 24.09 16.13
N ALA A 393 -102.77 24.48 17.04
CA ALA A 393 -102.41 24.89 18.40
C ALA A 393 -101.51 23.89 19.19
N PRO A 394 -101.81 22.56 19.25
CA PRO A 394 -100.94 21.61 19.93
C PRO A 394 -99.58 21.44 19.23
N CYS A 395 -99.51 21.55 17.91
CA CYS A 395 -98.25 21.46 17.17
C CYS A 395 -97.33 22.65 17.48
N LEU A 396 -97.88 23.87 17.46
CA LEU A 396 -97.11 25.07 17.82
C LEU A 396 -96.61 25.03 19.26
N ARG A 397 -97.41 24.51 20.21
CA ARG A 397 -96.96 24.34 21.61
C ARG A 397 -95.82 23.34 21.74
N LYS A 398 -95.88 22.22 21.02
CA LYS A 398 -94.80 21.22 20.99
C LYS A 398 -93.52 21.80 20.42
N GLU A 399 -93.59 22.54 19.31
CA GLU A 399 -92.41 23.18 18.72
C GLU A 399 -91.86 24.29 19.61
N ALA A 400 -92.71 25.08 20.27
CA ALA A 400 -92.25 26.08 21.24
C ALA A 400 -91.49 25.42 22.41
N ALA A 401 -91.99 24.33 22.96
CA ALA A 401 -91.30 23.58 24.01
C ALA A 401 -89.96 23.02 23.53
N ARG A 402 -89.92 22.44 22.32
CA ARG A 402 -88.70 21.91 21.70
C ARG A 402 -87.66 23.01 21.46
N LEU A 403 -88.09 24.21 21.04
CA LEU A 403 -87.18 25.34 20.86
C LEU A 403 -86.60 25.82 22.19
N VAL A 404 -87.40 25.85 23.26
CA VAL A 404 -86.91 26.21 24.60
C VAL A 404 -85.86 25.22 25.09
N GLU A 405 -86.10 23.91 24.94
CA GLU A 405 -85.13 22.86 25.29
C GLU A 405 -83.83 23.00 24.49
N ARG A 406 -83.91 23.21 23.17
CA ARG A 406 -82.74 23.44 22.32
C ARG A 406 -81.95 24.70 22.70
N ILE A 407 -82.63 25.76 23.15
CA ILE A 407 -81.96 26.97 23.64
C ILE A 407 -81.20 26.67 24.93
N ALA A 408 -81.80 25.92 25.86
CA ALA A 408 -81.16 25.52 27.12
C ALA A 408 -79.91 24.66 26.86
N GLU A 409 -80.02 23.62 26.02
CA GLU A 409 -78.86 22.79 25.63
C GLU A 409 -77.74 23.61 24.97
N ALA A 410 -78.11 24.58 24.11
CA ALA A 410 -77.13 25.43 23.45
C ALA A 410 -76.43 26.39 24.43
N GLN A 411 -77.13 26.86 25.47
CA GLN A 411 -76.55 27.67 26.54
C GLN A 411 -75.57 26.86 27.38
N GLU A 412 -75.93 25.63 27.77
CA GLU A 412 -75.04 24.73 28.52
C GLU A 412 -73.75 24.43 27.75
N LYS A 413 -73.87 24.07 26.46
CA LYS A 413 -72.70 23.85 25.58
C LYS A 413 -71.83 25.09 25.45
N ARG A 414 -72.43 26.28 25.43
CA ARG A 414 -71.69 27.55 25.37
C ARG A 414 -70.90 27.80 26.66
N GLU A 415 -71.49 27.54 27.83
CA GLU A 415 -70.81 27.66 29.11
C GLU A 415 -69.63 26.68 29.22
N GLU A 416 -69.84 25.43 28.79
CA GLU A 416 -68.78 24.42 28.73
C GLU A 416 -67.62 24.86 27.82
N LEU A 417 -67.93 25.42 26.64
CA LEU A 417 -66.94 25.94 25.71
C LEU A 417 -66.15 27.12 26.30
N LEU A 418 -66.81 28.04 27.00
CA LEU A 418 -66.13 29.15 27.68
C LEU A 418 -65.18 28.65 28.77
N LEU A 419 -65.58 27.62 29.52
CA LEU A 419 -64.75 27.00 30.55
C LEU A 419 -63.54 26.28 29.93
N LYS A 420 -63.72 25.54 28.85
CA LYS A 420 -62.62 24.93 28.07
C LYS A 420 -61.67 26.00 27.53
N TYR A 421 -62.19 27.09 26.99
CA TYR A 421 -61.38 28.21 26.50
C TYR A 421 -60.54 28.85 27.60
N SER A 422 -61.12 29.08 28.79
CA SER A 422 -60.37 29.57 29.96
C SER A 422 -59.22 28.63 30.35
N LYS A 423 -59.48 27.32 30.41
CA LYS A 423 -58.45 26.31 30.71
C LYS A 423 -57.31 26.34 29.68
N ILE A 424 -57.63 26.51 28.40
CA ILE A 424 -56.62 26.63 27.33
C ILE A 424 -55.77 27.89 27.52
N GLN A 425 -56.38 29.03 27.86
CA GLN A 425 -55.62 30.26 28.12
C GLN A 425 -54.68 30.12 29.32
N ASP A 426 -55.13 29.47 30.39
CA ASP A 426 -54.29 29.25 31.57
C ASP A 426 -53.13 28.28 31.28
N PHE A 427 -53.39 27.24 30.47
CA PHE A 427 -52.33 26.37 29.97
C PHE A 427 -51.31 27.13 29.12
N GLN A 428 -51.74 28.00 28.21
CA GLN A 428 -50.85 28.84 27.41
C GLN A 428 -49.97 29.74 28.28
N LYS A 429 -50.54 30.37 29.32
CA LYS A 429 -49.76 31.16 30.29
C LYS A 429 -48.73 30.30 31.04
N LEU A 430 -49.11 29.09 31.45
CA LEU A 430 -48.20 28.16 32.14
C LEU A 430 -47.06 27.71 31.23
N VAL A 431 -47.36 27.37 29.98
CA VAL A 431 -46.36 27.03 28.96
C VAL A 431 -45.40 28.20 28.74
N GLY A 432 -45.92 29.43 28.63
CA GLY A 432 -45.08 30.64 28.52
C GLY A 432 -44.11 30.80 29.71
N LYS A 433 -44.59 30.58 30.95
CA LYS A 433 -43.73 30.60 32.15
C LYS A 433 -42.65 29.52 32.10
N LYS A 434 -43.02 28.27 31.76
CA LYS A 434 -42.05 27.16 31.68
C LYS A 434 -41.03 27.39 30.57
N GLN A 435 -41.45 27.90 29.41
CA GLN A 435 -40.56 28.20 28.29
C GLN A 435 -39.56 29.32 28.63
N ALA A 436 -39.98 30.32 29.42
CA ALA A 436 -39.08 31.35 29.93
C ALA A 436 -38.00 30.75 30.87
N SER A 437 -38.38 29.85 31.79
CA SER A 437 -37.43 29.14 32.65
C SER A 437 -36.46 28.26 31.86
N ILE A 438 -36.95 27.52 30.86
CA ILE A 438 -36.10 26.72 29.97
C ILE A 438 -35.11 27.61 29.21
N SER A 439 -35.58 28.74 28.68
CA SER A 439 -34.72 29.70 27.98
C SER A 439 -33.63 30.29 28.90
N GLN A 440 -33.96 30.55 30.17
CA GLN A 440 -32.97 31.00 31.16
C GLN A 440 -31.94 29.90 31.47
N LEU A 441 -32.38 28.66 31.67
CA LEU A 441 -31.48 27.52 31.88
C LEU A 441 -30.59 27.27 30.67
N ALA A 442 -31.13 27.35 29.45
CA ALA A 442 -30.36 27.23 28.22
C ALA A 442 -29.29 28.32 28.10
N LYS A 443 -29.58 29.57 28.47
CA LYS A 443 -28.58 30.65 28.53
C LYS A 443 -27.48 30.38 29.56
N LEU A 444 -27.85 29.90 30.76
CA LEU A 444 -26.86 29.54 31.79
C LEU A 444 -25.98 28.37 31.36
N ASN A 445 -26.54 27.42 30.62
CA ASN A 445 -25.81 26.27 30.09
C ASN A 445 -24.93 26.64 28.89
N ALA A 446 -25.38 27.53 28.01
CA ALA A 446 -24.58 28.08 26.91
C ALA A 446 -23.33 28.83 27.42
N ALA A 447 -23.37 29.39 28.64
CA ALA A 447 -22.20 30.00 29.30
C ALA A 447 -21.32 28.99 30.07
N ALA A 448 -21.70 27.71 30.16
CA ALA A 448 -20.88 26.66 30.78
C ALA A 448 -19.56 26.37 30.03
N PRO A 449 -19.51 26.24 28.69
CA PRO A 449 -18.25 25.97 27.97
C PRO A 449 -17.21 27.07 28.15
N GLU A 450 -17.59 28.34 28.11
CA GLU A 450 -16.65 29.45 28.36
C GLU A 450 -16.14 29.46 29.81
N ARG A 451 -17.00 29.17 30.80
CA ARG A 451 -16.57 29.00 32.20
C ARG A 451 -15.61 27.83 32.37
N LEU A 452 -15.87 26.70 31.72
CA LEU A 452 -14.99 25.54 31.73
C LEU A 452 -13.66 25.84 31.05
N LYS A 453 -13.66 26.55 29.93
CA LYS A 453 -12.45 26.98 29.22
C LYS A 453 -11.62 27.91 30.09
N SER A 454 -12.24 28.92 30.72
CA SER A 454 -11.56 29.83 31.65
C SER A 454 -10.97 29.09 32.85
N ARG A 455 -11.71 28.17 33.47
CA ARG A 455 -11.21 27.36 34.59
C ARG A 455 -10.09 26.40 34.17
N ARG A 456 -10.18 25.82 32.98
CA ARG A 456 -9.12 24.99 32.39
C ARG A 456 -7.86 25.81 32.15
N GLN A 457 -7.99 27.03 31.63
CA GLN A 457 -6.89 27.97 31.45
C GLN A 457 -6.21 28.27 32.79
N GLN A 458 -6.99 28.59 33.84
CA GLN A 458 -6.44 28.82 35.18
C GLN A 458 -5.69 27.61 35.75
N VAL A 459 -6.19 26.40 35.50
CA VAL A 459 -5.51 25.16 35.89
C VAL A 459 -4.22 24.97 35.08
N TRP A 460 -4.22 25.27 33.78
CA TRP A 460 -3.00 25.26 32.95
C TRP A 460 -1.96 26.26 33.44
N ASP A 461 -2.37 27.51 33.68
CA ASP A 461 -1.49 28.56 34.17
C ASP A 461 -0.91 28.19 35.55
N TYR A 462 -1.69 27.53 36.41
CA TYR A 462 -1.23 27.00 37.69
C TYR A 462 -0.23 25.84 37.53
N LEU A 463 -0.48 24.91 36.61
CA LEU A 463 0.40 23.77 36.32
C LEU A 463 1.73 24.22 35.71
N GLU A 464 1.69 25.21 34.81
CA GLU A 464 2.85 25.80 34.16
C GLU A 464 3.69 26.61 35.16
N SER A 465 3.05 27.37 36.05
CA SER A 465 3.75 28.21 37.03
C SER A 465 4.30 27.47 38.24
N ARG A 466 3.74 26.32 38.66
CA ARG A 466 4.02 25.78 40.00
C ARG A 466 4.57 24.36 40.10
N SER A 467 4.52 23.49 39.09
CA SER A 467 5.07 22.13 39.29
C SER A 467 5.58 21.37 38.08
N LEU A 468 5.09 21.58 36.86
CA LEU A 468 5.46 20.70 35.74
C LEU A 468 6.75 21.13 35.05
N MET A 469 7.03 22.42 34.88
CA MET A 469 8.21 22.86 34.12
C MET A 469 9.54 22.59 34.83
N THR A 470 9.58 22.67 36.16
CA THR A 470 10.78 22.34 36.96
C THR A 470 11.10 20.85 36.96
N HIS A 471 10.08 19.99 36.97
CA HIS A 471 10.27 18.54 36.93
C HIS A 471 10.38 17.99 35.50
N LEU A 472 9.85 18.68 34.47
CA LEU A 472 9.98 18.26 33.08
C LEU A 472 11.45 18.26 32.63
N THR A 473 12.23 19.26 33.04
CA THR A 473 13.67 19.31 32.72
C THR A 473 14.44 18.21 33.43
N GLU A 474 14.09 17.87 34.67
CA GLU A 474 14.69 16.75 35.41
C GLU A 474 14.31 15.39 34.80
N VAL A 475 13.03 15.21 34.43
CA VAL A 475 12.51 13.98 33.81
C VAL A 475 12.94 13.84 32.34
N GLN A 476 13.28 14.92 31.64
CA GLN A 476 13.88 14.86 30.30
C GLN A 476 15.38 14.56 30.34
N THR A 477 16.08 14.98 31.40
CA THR A 477 17.53 14.76 31.53
C THR A 477 17.87 13.41 32.17
N LEU A 478 17.01 12.86 33.03
CA LEU A 478 17.19 11.54 33.65
C LEU A 478 17.31 10.38 32.62
N PRO A 479 16.46 10.28 31.58
CA PRO A 479 16.54 9.23 30.57
C PRO A 479 17.79 9.36 29.72
N THR A 480 18.22 10.58 29.41
CA THR A 480 19.48 10.80 28.68
C THR A 480 20.69 10.42 29.51
N HIS A 481 20.66 10.68 30.83
CA HIS A 481 21.72 10.28 31.74
C HIS A 481 21.76 8.76 31.96
N LEU A 482 20.60 8.13 32.16
CA LEU A 482 20.47 6.67 32.26
C LEU A 482 20.89 5.99 30.97
N LYS A 483 20.50 6.52 29.81
CA LYS A 483 20.94 6.01 28.51
C LYS A 483 22.45 6.15 28.35
N GLY A 484 23.03 7.27 28.76
CA GLY A 484 24.49 7.47 28.75
C GLY A 484 25.23 6.50 29.67
N ALA A 485 24.73 6.31 30.88
CA ALA A 485 25.29 5.35 31.84
C ALA A 485 25.17 3.91 31.33
N LEU A 486 24.01 3.53 30.81
CA LEU A 486 23.76 2.18 30.29
C LEU A 486 24.58 1.90 29.02
N ILE A 487 24.79 2.90 28.16
CA ILE A 487 25.72 2.80 27.03
C ILE A 487 27.16 2.63 27.54
N SER A 488 27.58 3.40 28.57
CA SER A 488 28.93 3.24 29.13
C SER A 488 29.14 1.86 29.78
N GLU A 489 28.12 1.32 30.45
CA GLU A 489 28.12 -0.03 31.00
C GLU A 489 28.16 -1.06 29.88
N LEU A 490 27.34 -0.90 28.84
CA LEU A 490 27.35 -1.78 27.65
C LEU A 490 28.70 -1.74 26.94
N ASP A 491 29.31 -0.58 26.76
CA ASP A 491 30.64 -0.46 26.14
C ASP A 491 31.71 -1.17 26.99
N THR A 492 31.63 -1.04 28.32
CA THR A 492 32.51 -1.82 29.21
C THR A 492 32.23 -3.32 29.16
N PHE A 493 30.97 -3.73 28.99
CA PHE A 493 30.57 -5.14 28.92
C PHE A 493 30.89 -5.78 27.56
N MET A 494 30.80 -5.01 26.48
CA MET A 494 31.18 -5.40 25.12
C MET A 494 32.69 -5.62 25.01
N GLY A 495 33.49 -4.93 25.83
CA GLY A 495 34.93 -5.16 25.97
C GLY A 495 35.30 -6.38 26.82
N LEU A 496 34.35 -6.96 27.56
CA LEU A 496 34.57 -8.16 28.36
C LEU A 496 34.35 -9.41 27.51
N LEU A 497 35.40 -10.20 27.34
CA LEU A 497 35.32 -11.46 26.60
C LEU A 497 34.61 -12.51 27.46
N LEU A 498 33.33 -12.79 27.14
CA LEU A 498 32.50 -13.80 27.80
C LEU A 498 33.22 -15.14 28.10
N PRO A 499 34.07 -15.68 27.21
CA PRO A 499 34.78 -16.92 27.47
C PRO A 499 35.77 -16.86 28.64
N CYS A 500 36.20 -15.67 29.09
CA CYS A 500 37.06 -15.50 30.27
C CYS A 500 36.36 -15.91 31.58
N PHE A 501 35.02 -15.83 31.64
CA PHE A 501 34.23 -16.14 32.83
C PHE A 501 33.78 -17.60 32.90
N LEU A 502 33.95 -18.35 31.81
CA LEU A 502 33.67 -19.79 31.78
C LEU A 502 34.85 -20.54 32.38
N THR A 503 34.74 -20.89 33.66
CA THR A 503 35.73 -21.74 34.34
C THR A 503 35.28 -23.20 34.32
N LEU A 504 36.11 -24.09 33.78
CA LEU A 504 35.89 -25.53 33.73
C LEU A 504 36.73 -26.21 34.84
N PRO A 505 36.15 -27.14 35.62
CA PRO A 505 36.90 -27.95 36.57
C PRO A 505 37.72 -29.00 35.82
N ILE A 506 39.04 -29.01 36.04
CA ILE A 506 39.94 -30.04 35.44
C ILE A 506 40.17 -31.18 36.45
N ASP A 507 40.21 -30.85 37.74
CA ASP A 507 40.23 -31.80 38.86
C ASP A 507 39.40 -31.27 40.05
N SER A 508 39.43 -31.95 41.20
CA SER A 508 38.59 -31.61 42.36
C SER A 508 38.92 -30.25 43.00
N HIS A 509 40.05 -29.62 42.68
CA HIS A 509 40.50 -28.38 43.33
C HIS A 509 40.96 -27.28 42.36
N THR A 510 41.10 -27.55 41.06
CA THR A 510 41.52 -26.58 40.05
C THR A 510 40.41 -26.32 39.04
N ARG A 511 40.07 -25.04 38.93
CA ARG A 511 39.18 -24.51 37.89
C ARG A 511 40.02 -23.62 36.98
N MET A 512 40.00 -23.92 35.68
CA MET A 512 40.73 -23.14 34.69
C MET A 512 39.76 -22.48 33.73
N CYS A 513 40.17 -21.35 33.17
CA CYS A 513 39.37 -20.67 32.16
C CYS A 513 39.25 -21.55 30.90
N ALA A 514 38.08 -21.58 30.27
CA ALA A 514 37.86 -22.30 29.02
C ALA A 514 38.80 -21.85 27.90
N LEU A 515 39.23 -20.58 27.93
CA LEU A 515 40.24 -20.04 27.01
C LEU A 515 41.62 -20.67 27.21
N ASP A 516 41.97 -21.03 28.45
CA ASP A 516 43.26 -21.68 28.73
C ASP A 516 43.32 -23.13 28.23
N LEU A 517 42.15 -23.72 27.98
CA LEU A 517 41.97 -25.07 27.43
C LEU A 517 41.76 -25.07 25.90
N SER A 518 41.69 -23.90 25.27
CA SER A 518 41.49 -23.78 23.83
C SER A 518 42.75 -24.18 23.05
N LEU A 519 42.57 -25.04 22.05
CA LEU A 519 43.60 -25.38 21.05
C LEU A 519 43.76 -24.30 19.96
N SER A 520 42.91 -23.26 19.96
CA SER A 520 42.94 -22.15 19.00
C SER A 520 43.39 -20.85 19.70
N PRO A 521 44.69 -20.51 19.64
CA PRO A 521 45.23 -19.31 20.29
C PRO A 521 45.03 -18.02 19.48
N THR A 522 44.51 -18.08 18.25
CA THR A 522 44.42 -16.92 17.35
C THR A 522 43.22 -16.01 17.58
N ILE A 523 42.24 -16.41 18.40
CA ILE A 523 40.97 -15.68 18.53
C ILE A 523 41.01 -14.63 19.66
N TYR A 524 41.87 -14.81 20.67
CA TYR A 524 41.85 -13.95 21.87
C TYR A 524 43.25 -13.47 22.26
N ALA A 525 43.45 -12.15 22.19
CA ALA A 525 44.73 -11.46 22.40
C ALA A 525 45.34 -11.60 23.81
N LEU A 526 44.59 -12.14 24.79
CA LEU A 526 45.03 -12.32 26.17
C LEU A 526 45.93 -13.54 26.39
N ALA A 527 46.04 -14.47 25.44
CA ALA A 527 46.88 -15.67 25.54
C ALA A 527 48.26 -15.50 24.89
N GLN A 528 48.94 -14.38 25.17
CA GLN A 528 50.18 -13.97 24.47
C GLN A 528 51.31 -15.01 24.51
N GLU A 529 51.52 -15.72 25.62
CA GLU A 529 52.58 -16.74 25.69
C GLU A 529 52.31 -17.97 24.83
N LYS A 530 51.05 -18.40 24.69
CA LYS A 530 50.66 -19.57 23.87
C LYS A 530 50.63 -19.27 22.37
N ILE A 531 50.41 -18.00 21.99
CA ILE A 531 50.47 -17.53 20.60
C ILE A 531 51.88 -17.68 20.04
N GLN A 532 52.91 -17.42 20.84
CA GLN A 532 54.30 -17.50 20.38
C GLN A 532 54.70 -18.95 20.05
N THR A 533 54.41 -19.90 20.94
CA THR A 533 54.72 -21.33 20.73
C THR A 533 53.97 -21.89 19.51
N TYR A 534 52.69 -21.50 19.33
CA TYR A 534 51.91 -21.89 18.15
C TYR A 534 52.45 -21.26 16.86
N SER A 535 52.82 -19.97 16.90
CA SER A 535 53.49 -19.27 15.79
C SER A 535 54.79 -19.98 15.41
N ASP A 536 55.59 -20.39 16.39
CA ASP A 536 56.88 -21.03 16.15
C ASP A 536 56.71 -22.44 15.56
N ILE A 537 55.70 -23.19 16.01
CA ILE A 537 55.32 -24.48 15.41
C ILE A 537 54.81 -24.29 13.97
N CYS A 538 53.96 -23.30 13.71
CA CYS A 538 53.46 -23.02 12.37
C CYS A 538 54.60 -22.58 11.43
N LYS A 539 55.55 -21.79 11.91
CA LYS A 539 56.76 -21.41 11.16
C LYS A 539 57.65 -22.63 10.88
N ALA A 540 57.87 -23.49 11.88
CA ALA A 540 58.70 -24.68 11.72
C ALA A 540 58.11 -25.72 10.75
N LEU A 541 56.77 -25.79 10.65
CA LEU A 541 56.04 -26.68 9.74
C LEU A 541 55.68 -26.03 8.40
N GLU A 542 56.12 -24.79 8.15
CA GLU A 542 55.73 -23.96 7.01
C GLU A 542 54.20 -23.94 6.78
N PHE A 543 53.43 -23.90 7.87
CA PHE A 543 51.98 -23.95 7.83
C PHE A 543 51.40 -22.63 7.29
N PRO A 544 50.49 -22.66 6.30
CA PRO A 544 49.97 -21.43 5.71
C PRO A 544 49.12 -20.63 6.69
N ALA A 545 49.44 -19.35 6.87
CA ALA A 545 48.78 -18.45 7.83
C ALA A 545 47.27 -18.23 7.59
N HIS A 546 46.76 -18.58 6.40
CA HIS A 546 45.35 -18.46 6.06
C HIS A 546 44.51 -19.71 6.42
N LYS A 547 45.14 -20.79 6.90
CA LYS A 547 44.44 -22.03 7.27
C LYS A 547 44.15 -22.06 8.77
N SER A 548 43.02 -22.65 9.14
CA SER A 548 42.63 -22.80 10.55
C SER A 548 43.56 -23.77 11.28
N ALA A 549 43.69 -23.59 12.60
CA ALA A 549 44.52 -24.47 13.44
C ALA A 549 44.11 -25.95 13.36
N GLU A 550 42.83 -26.22 13.08
CA GLU A 550 42.32 -27.57 12.87
C GLU A 550 42.93 -28.24 11.63
N CYS A 551 43.40 -27.48 10.64
CA CYS A 551 44.07 -28.05 9.47
C CYS A 551 45.53 -28.44 9.72
N LEU A 552 46.09 -28.11 10.89
CA LEU A 552 47.51 -28.35 11.21
C LEU A 552 47.84 -29.84 11.26
N HIS A 553 46.99 -30.67 11.88
CA HIS A 553 47.22 -32.11 11.97
C HIS A 553 47.19 -32.80 10.60
N LEU A 554 46.29 -32.37 9.70
CA LEU A 554 46.22 -32.84 8.32
C LEU A 554 47.47 -32.43 7.53
N HIS A 555 47.98 -31.21 7.74
CA HIS A 555 49.22 -30.74 7.12
C HIS A 555 50.44 -31.53 7.60
N VAL A 556 50.53 -31.83 8.90
CA VAL A 556 51.59 -32.69 9.45
C VAL A 556 51.53 -34.11 8.87
N LEU A 557 50.34 -34.70 8.75
CA LEU A 557 50.16 -36.01 8.11
C LEU A 557 50.57 -36.00 6.63
N SER A 558 50.25 -34.92 5.91
CA SER A 558 50.68 -34.71 4.53
C SER A 558 52.20 -34.64 4.41
N LEU A 559 52.85 -33.83 5.25
CA LEU A 559 54.31 -33.72 5.30
C LEU A 559 54.98 -35.06 5.62
N HIS A 560 54.47 -35.81 6.59
CA HIS A 560 54.98 -37.13 6.93
C HIS A 560 54.80 -38.15 5.79
N THR A 561 53.69 -38.08 5.06
CA THR A 561 53.45 -38.92 3.87
C THR A 561 54.42 -38.56 2.76
N SER A 562 54.63 -37.27 2.49
CA SER A 562 55.63 -36.78 1.54
C SER A 562 57.05 -37.21 1.92
N GLN A 563 57.41 -37.13 3.20
CA GLN A 563 58.71 -37.58 3.69
C GLN A 563 58.90 -39.09 3.45
N ARG A 564 57.88 -39.91 3.75
CA ARG A 564 57.94 -41.36 3.47
C ARG A 564 58.10 -41.65 1.97
N GLN A 565 57.40 -40.93 1.12
CA GLN A 565 57.52 -41.07 -0.34
C GLN A 565 58.92 -40.68 -0.82
N LEU A 566 59.50 -39.57 -0.31
CA LEU A 566 60.86 -39.15 -0.63
C LEU A 566 61.90 -40.18 -0.17
N VAL A 567 61.77 -40.73 1.04
CA VAL A 567 62.66 -41.79 1.54
C VAL A 567 62.54 -43.05 0.70
N ALA A 568 61.34 -43.43 0.27
CA ALA A 568 61.13 -44.58 -0.61
C ALA A 568 61.74 -44.35 -2.00
N ALA A 569 61.55 -43.16 -2.58
CA ALA A 569 62.14 -42.77 -3.85
C ALA A 569 63.68 -42.72 -3.79
N GLN A 570 64.25 -42.25 -2.67
CA GLN A 570 65.69 -42.29 -2.43
C GLN A 570 66.20 -43.72 -2.39
N LYS A 571 65.57 -44.61 -1.61
CA LYS A 571 65.96 -46.03 -1.55
C LYS A 571 65.84 -46.72 -2.91
N GLN A 572 64.83 -46.39 -3.71
CA GLN A 572 64.66 -46.91 -5.06
C GLN A 572 65.77 -46.40 -6.00
N ARG A 573 66.17 -45.12 -5.88
CA ARG A 573 67.31 -44.55 -6.62
C ARG A 573 68.63 -45.19 -6.21
N GLU A 574 68.85 -45.41 -4.91
CA GLU A 574 70.03 -46.13 -4.41
C GLU A 574 70.05 -47.57 -4.90
N TYR A 575 68.90 -48.27 -4.91
CA TYR A 575 68.79 -49.62 -5.45
C TYR A 575 69.07 -49.67 -6.96
N THR A 576 68.50 -48.75 -7.74
CA THR A 576 68.74 -48.68 -9.19
C THR A 576 70.17 -48.27 -9.51
N ALA A 577 70.77 -47.34 -8.76
CA ALA A 577 72.17 -46.96 -8.89
C ALA A 577 73.10 -48.14 -8.55
N THR A 578 72.85 -48.85 -7.45
CA THR A 578 73.63 -50.03 -7.05
C THR A 578 73.45 -51.21 -8.00
N ALA A 579 72.25 -51.41 -8.57
CA ALA A 579 72.00 -52.41 -9.61
C ALA A 579 72.69 -52.07 -10.94
N ALA A 580 72.68 -50.80 -11.35
CA ALA A 580 73.40 -50.33 -12.53
C ALA A 580 74.92 -50.47 -12.36
N LEU A 581 75.46 -50.14 -11.17
CA LEU A 581 76.87 -50.36 -10.82
C LEU A 581 77.25 -51.85 -10.84
N ARG A 582 76.35 -52.74 -10.39
CA ARG A 582 76.55 -54.20 -10.43
C ARG A 582 76.51 -54.74 -11.87
N ALA A 583 75.60 -54.24 -12.71
CA ALA A 583 75.48 -54.64 -14.12
C ALA A 583 76.66 -54.16 -14.97
N ALA A 584 77.26 -53.02 -14.63
CA ALA A 584 78.45 -52.49 -15.31
C ALA A 584 79.75 -53.22 -14.93
N GLY A 585 79.71 -54.23 -14.05
CA GLY A 585 80.89 -55.01 -13.63
C GLY A 585 81.93 -54.21 -12.83
N LYS A 586 81.62 -52.96 -12.46
CA LYS A 586 82.50 -52.05 -11.72
C LYS A 586 82.02 -51.91 -10.28
N MET A 587 82.14 -52.97 -9.49
CA MET A 587 82.23 -52.81 -8.03
C MET A 587 83.69 -52.49 -7.68
N GLY A 588 84.02 -51.20 -7.75
CA GLY A 588 85.32 -50.66 -7.32
C GLY A 588 85.69 -49.38 -8.06
N ASP A 589 85.34 -48.21 -7.53
CA ASP A 589 86.24 -47.38 -6.70
C ASP A 589 85.51 -46.04 -6.40
N LEU A 590 85.53 -45.58 -5.14
CA LEU A 590 84.75 -44.42 -4.66
C LEU A 590 85.21 -43.08 -5.29
N ASN A 591 86.35 -43.10 -5.98
CA ASN A 591 86.99 -41.96 -6.63
C ASN A 591 86.26 -41.44 -7.88
N ASP A 592 85.57 -42.30 -8.64
CA ASP A 592 84.81 -41.87 -9.82
C ASP A 592 83.56 -41.03 -9.44
N TYR A 593 82.98 -41.29 -8.26
CA TYR A 593 81.83 -40.54 -7.73
C TYR A 593 82.23 -39.13 -7.25
N ILE A 594 83.43 -39.00 -6.71
CA ILE A 594 84.03 -37.71 -6.31
C ILE A 594 84.34 -36.88 -7.57
N GLY A 595 84.81 -37.52 -8.65
CA GLY A 595 85.03 -36.87 -9.95
C GLY A 595 83.74 -36.32 -10.58
N LEU A 596 82.68 -37.14 -10.63
CA LEU A 596 81.36 -36.72 -11.14
C LEU A 596 80.74 -35.60 -10.31
N ARG A 597 80.83 -35.69 -8.97
CA ARG A 597 80.36 -34.63 -8.07
C ARG A 597 81.11 -33.32 -8.31
N ARG A 598 82.44 -33.38 -8.47
CA ARG A 598 83.26 -32.19 -8.72
C ARG A 598 82.94 -31.54 -10.06
N ILE A 599 82.67 -32.35 -11.09
CA ILE A 599 82.27 -31.86 -12.42
C ILE A 599 80.87 -31.24 -12.37
N ALA A 600 79.93 -31.84 -11.63
CA ALA A 600 78.59 -31.28 -11.43
C ALA A 600 78.64 -29.96 -10.64
N GLU A 601 79.41 -29.91 -9.54
CA GLU A 601 79.62 -28.70 -8.75
C GLU A 601 80.30 -27.60 -9.58
N GLN A 602 81.29 -27.94 -10.41
CA GLN A 602 81.92 -26.98 -11.33
C GLN A 602 80.97 -26.48 -12.42
N HIS A 603 80.11 -27.35 -12.95
CA HIS A 603 79.11 -26.97 -13.93
C HIS A 603 78.05 -26.05 -13.32
N ASP A 604 77.53 -26.38 -12.13
CA ASP A 604 76.55 -25.57 -11.43
C ASP A 604 77.11 -24.19 -11.05
N GLU A 605 78.37 -24.13 -10.63
CA GLU A 605 79.01 -22.87 -10.30
C GLU A 605 79.29 -22.04 -11.57
N ALA A 606 79.60 -22.67 -12.70
CA ALA A 606 79.68 -22.00 -13.99
C ALA A 606 78.32 -21.48 -14.47
N GLN A 607 77.23 -22.23 -14.27
CA GLN A 607 75.87 -21.77 -14.59
C GLN A 607 75.44 -20.62 -13.69
N LYS A 608 75.73 -20.68 -12.38
CA LYS A 608 75.50 -19.55 -11.47
C LYS A 608 76.29 -18.33 -11.89
N ALA A 609 77.59 -18.47 -12.16
CA ALA A 609 78.42 -17.36 -12.60
C ALA A 609 77.91 -16.73 -13.91
N LYS A 610 77.31 -17.53 -14.80
CA LYS A 610 76.74 -17.07 -16.06
C LYS A 610 75.36 -16.41 -15.93
N LEU A 611 74.48 -16.98 -15.11
CA LEU A 611 73.06 -16.58 -15.05
C LEU A 611 72.78 -15.53 -13.98
N LEU A 612 73.54 -15.53 -12.89
CA LEU A 612 73.30 -14.66 -11.72
C LEU A 612 73.58 -13.18 -12.01
N PRO A 613 74.62 -12.79 -12.80
CA PRO A 613 74.80 -11.40 -13.20
C PRO A 613 73.65 -10.81 -14.04
N PRO A 614 73.20 -11.44 -15.15
CA PRO A 614 72.11 -10.88 -15.95
C PRO A 614 70.76 -10.90 -15.21
N LEU A 615 70.54 -11.85 -14.28
CA LEU A 615 69.36 -11.82 -13.40
C LEU A 615 69.42 -10.66 -12.40
N LYS A 616 70.58 -10.40 -11.79
CA LYS A 616 70.77 -9.27 -10.88
C LYS A 616 70.64 -7.93 -11.61
N GLU A 617 71.19 -7.82 -12.83
CA GLU A 617 71.00 -6.65 -13.67
C GLU A 617 69.54 -6.48 -14.08
N GLY A 618 68.86 -7.55 -14.48
CA GLY A 618 67.43 -7.53 -14.81
C GLY A 618 66.57 -7.11 -13.62
N MET A 619 66.84 -7.66 -12.43
CA MET A 619 66.16 -7.26 -11.19
C MET A 619 66.43 -5.80 -10.83
N ALA A 620 67.69 -5.34 -10.91
CA ALA A 620 68.03 -3.95 -10.66
C ALA A 620 67.33 -3.01 -11.66
N LEU A 621 67.22 -3.43 -12.93
CA LEU A 621 66.51 -2.69 -13.96
C LEU A 621 65.01 -2.62 -13.66
N VAL A 622 64.38 -3.72 -13.26
CA VAL A 622 62.96 -3.76 -12.89
C VAL A 622 62.69 -2.94 -11.64
N GLN A 623 63.55 -3.02 -10.62
CA GLN A 623 63.46 -2.21 -9.41
C GLN A 623 63.57 -0.72 -9.73
N LYS A 624 64.48 -0.35 -10.63
CA LYS A 624 64.65 1.02 -11.11
C LYS A 624 63.41 1.52 -11.85
N HIS A 625 62.90 0.76 -12.82
CA HIS A 625 61.68 1.13 -13.55
C HIS A 625 60.45 1.21 -12.63
N ALA A 626 60.33 0.32 -11.64
CA ALA A 626 59.27 0.37 -10.64
C ALA A 626 59.35 1.66 -9.81
N SER A 627 60.55 2.06 -9.38
CA SER A 627 60.76 3.33 -8.67
C SER A 627 60.48 4.56 -9.54
N GLU A 628 60.78 4.50 -10.83
CA GLU A 628 60.47 5.57 -11.80
C GLU A 628 58.96 5.67 -12.06
N VAL A 629 58.25 4.55 -12.14
CA VAL A 629 56.78 4.52 -12.24
C VAL A 629 56.13 5.07 -10.98
N ASP A 630 56.68 4.77 -9.81
CA ASP A 630 56.22 5.35 -8.54
C ASP A 630 56.45 6.85 -8.46
N LEU A 631 57.60 7.32 -8.95
CA LEU A 631 57.89 8.74 -9.06
C LEU A 631 56.95 9.42 -10.05
N LEU A 632 56.73 8.82 -11.22
CA LEU A 632 55.82 9.33 -12.24
C LEU A 632 54.39 9.41 -11.70
N ARG A 633 53.94 8.35 -11.01
CA ARG A 633 52.62 8.29 -10.36
C ARG A 633 52.48 9.42 -9.34
N LYS A 634 53.47 9.60 -8.44
CA LYS A 634 53.51 10.72 -7.49
C LYS A 634 53.50 12.08 -8.19
N THR A 635 54.25 12.24 -9.28
CA THR A 635 54.33 13.50 -10.02
C THR A 635 53.00 13.82 -10.72
N VAL A 636 52.33 12.80 -11.25
CA VAL A 636 50.99 12.90 -11.84
C VAL A 636 49.96 13.26 -10.76
N THR A 637 49.96 12.60 -9.60
CA THR A 637 49.07 13.02 -8.49
C THR A 637 49.36 14.43 -8.02
N THR A 638 50.64 14.81 -7.88
CA THR A 638 51.01 16.18 -7.47
C THR A 638 50.56 17.22 -8.51
N TRP A 639 50.61 16.89 -9.80
CA TRP A 639 50.11 17.75 -10.88
C TRP A 639 48.58 17.87 -10.90
N TRP A 640 47.86 16.80 -10.53
CA TRP A 640 46.40 16.81 -10.41
C TRP A 640 45.91 17.51 -9.12
N ASP A 641 46.63 17.38 -8.02
CA ASP A 641 46.30 18.00 -6.73
C ASP A 641 46.72 19.48 -6.66
N GLN A 642 47.75 19.89 -7.40
CA GLN A 642 48.17 21.29 -7.54
C GLN A 642 48.24 21.70 -9.02
N PRO A 643 47.21 22.38 -9.55
CA PRO A 643 47.29 22.99 -10.88
C PRO A 643 48.51 23.92 -10.95
N ALA A 644 49.10 24.09 -12.14
CA ALA A 644 50.32 24.87 -12.42
C ALA A 644 50.35 26.32 -11.86
N GLN A 645 49.20 26.83 -11.39
CA GLN A 645 49.00 28.12 -10.73
C GLN A 645 49.78 28.29 -9.41
N TRP A 646 50.12 27.22 -8.68
CA TRP A 646 50.84 27.31 -7.39
C TRP A 646 52.31 26.90 -7.45
N THR A 647 52.73 26.23 -8.53
CA THR A 647 54.08 25.65 -8.65
C THR A 647 55.05 26.52 -9.45
N THR A 648 54.59 27.57 -10.13
CA THR A 648 55.45 28.45 -10.96
C THR A 648 55.19 29.96 -10.82
N PRO A 649 55.26 30.54 -9.59
CA PRO A 649 55.03 31.99 -9.38
C PRO A 649 56.04 32.92 -10.08
N TRP A 650 57.16 32.40 -10.58
CA TRP A 650 58.18 33.15 -11.31
C TRP A 650 57.94 33.25 -12.82
N VAL A 651 56.96 32.51 -13.37
CA VAL A 651 56.68 32.55 -14.81
C VAL A 651 55.90 33.84 -15.11
N LYS A 652 56.56 34.76 -15.83
CA LYS A 652 55.99 36.04 -16.24
C LYS A 652 55.43 35.93 -17.65
N ASN A 653 54.23 36.45 -17.87
CA ASN A 653 53.65 36.61 -19.20
C ASN A 653 53.33 38.09 -19.42
N GLY A 654 54.08 38.76 -20.30
CA GLY A 654 54.04 40.22 -20.47
C GLY A 654 54.55 40.98 -19.24
N ASP A 655 55.71 40.59 -18.72
CA ASP A 655 56.41 41.17 -17.55
C ASP A 655 55.68 41.12 -16.18
N MET A 656 54.44 40.61 -16.13
CA MET A 656 53.68 40.43 -14.90
C MET A 656 53.53 38.95 -14.53
N THR A 657 53.51 38.67 -13.24
CA THR A 657 53.20 37.32 -12.70
C THR A 657 51.68 37.10 -12.66
N PHE A 658 51.25 35.84 -12.52
CA PHE A 658 49.82 35.50 -12.44
C PHE A 658 49.10 36.23 -11.30
N ASP A 659 49.72 36.34 -10.12
CA ASP A 659 49.16 37.09 -8.98
C ASP A 659 48.96 38.58 -9.28
N GLN A 660 49.90 39.19 -10.00
CA GLN A 660 49.79 40.58 -10.45
C GLN A 660 48.67 40.75 -11.47
N TRP A 661 48.51 39.79 -12.38
CA TRP A 661 47.38 39.75 -13.31
C TRP A 661 46.04 39.60 -12.58
N MET A 662 45.99 38.77 -11.55
CA MET A 662 44.76 38.52 -10.78
C MET A 662 44.39 39.71 -9.89
N GLN A 663 45.37 40.42 -9.31
CA GLN A 663 45.14 41.70 -8.65
C GLN A 663 44.63 42.76 -9.62
N ARG A 664 45.21 42.87 -10.82
CA ARG A 664 44.77 43.80 -11.85
C ARG A 664 43.34 43.49 -12.32
N TRP A 665 42.99 42.21 -12.43
CA TRP A 665 41.64 41.77 -12.72
C TRP A 665 40.65 42.11 -11.60
N ARG A 666 41.02 41.88 -10.33
CA ARG A 666 40.18 42.29 -9.18
C ARG A 666 39.95 43.80 -9.13
N MET A 667 40.98 44.61 -9.43
CA MET A 667 40.87 46.06 -9.54
C MET A 667 39.97 46.48 -10.70
N ALA A 668 40.11 45.85 -11.88
CA ALA A 668 39.23 46.10 -13.01
C ALA A 668 37.78 45.73 -12.67
N MET A 669 37.57 44.61 -11.98
CA MET A 669 36.23 44.13 -11.64
C MET A 669 35.57 44.99 -10.55
N THR A 670 36.33 45.49 -9.57
CA THR A 670 35.84 46.48 -8.60
C THR A 670 35.53 47.82 -9.25
N GLN A 671 36.30 48.26 -10.26
CA GLN A 671 35.96 49.46 -11.04
C GLN A 671 34.71 49.25 -11.91
N VAL A 672 34.52 48.06 -12.49
CA VAL A 672 33.28 47.72 -13.19
C VAL A 672 32.11 47.72 -12.22
N HIS A 673 32.27 47.15 -11.02
CA HIS A 673 31.25 47.13 -9.99
C HIS A 673 30.91 48.53 -9.46
N SER A 674 31.91 49.40 -9.27
CA SER A 674 31.67 50.79 -8.85
C SER A 674 30.95 51.60 -9.92
N LYS A 675 31.29 51.40 -11.21
CA LYS A 675 30.56 52.01 -12.33
C LYS A 675 29.13 51.47 -12.46
N LEU A 676 28.90 50.21 -12.13
CA LEU A 676 27.56 49.60 -12.08
C LEU A 676 26.72 50.17 -10.93
N MET A 677 27.32 50.41 -9.77
CA MET A 677 26.68 51.07 -8.63
C MET A 677 26.43 52.57 -8.87
N ALA A 678 27.35 53.28 -9.51
CA ALA A 678 27.15 54.68 -9.93
C ALA A 678 26.00 54.83 -10.94
N ARG A 679 25.75 53.81 -11.77
CA ARG A 679 24.59 53.76 -12.69
C ARG A 679 23.26 53.51 -11.97
N LYS A 680 23.27 52.90 -10.78
CA LYS A 680 22.07 52.70 -9.94
C LYS A 680 21.73 53.91 -9.05
N GLY A 681 22.68 54.80 -8.79
CA GLY A 681 22.46 56.03 -8.00
C GLY A 681 21.98 57.25 -8.79
N GLY A 682 21.89 57.16 -10.13
CA GLY A 682 21.39 58.24 -11.02
C GLY A 682 19.91 58.13 -11.39
N GLN A 683 19.16 57.24 -10.72
CA GLN A 683 17.70 57.16 -10.78
C GLN A 683 17.14 57.38 -9.37
N GLN A 684 17.33 58.58 -8.82
CA GLN A 684 16.49 59.22 -7.81
C GLN A 684 16.45 60.71 -8.09
#